data_AF-A0A0X3PN02-F1
#
_entry.id   AF-A0A0X3PN02-F1
#
_cell.length_a   1.000
_cell.length_b   1.000
_cell.length_c   1.000
_cell.angle_alpha   90.00
_cell.angle_beta   90.00
_cell.angle_gamma   90.00
#
_symmetry.space_group_name_H-M   'P 1'
#
loop_
_entity.id
_entity.type
_entity.pdbx_description
1 polymer ?
#
loop_
_entity_poly.entity_id
_entity_poly.type
_entity_poly.pdbx_seq_one_letter_code
_entity_poly.pdbx_strand_id
1 'polypeptide(L)'
;TSKSAAPHRFTVSLKCAFDNVRSLCGSRSSLWFFYFCRLYTRTSWHPSILSIKKDSAQLMSERPGVQLQVPPDVVSVHPLTCLINGHLASGCFLFNNSSPLVSFDLLKDWFEVVGHVELTNRTLVWRQTDDRCPQFDDQPYDPTGTYLEFASVNTEARRHVMLISADSNVPVSSQWDPKGHYYPIQIAQFGLNYFSQLKHMQLASTIPPSSGAKPESLDVFDIKTDIKPRSTHSAIWKCLTRAPGRPCLFGQAHDDVTATAGTIVFDLSPYARITPPPYLFLNGTSWHANSSLVFRLTLRPSGSWDTPVSVELQYTCSSHFQGSTFFSNKWWAFGHTDGAALKVIYFLPSCASSASHSRGQVLLARNLLEDVVKAIRALQRLRDQSPRLKLLLHLADGFTSLTFKSALLTASAPTGGSISDFLLFTGGPARQGSVRRQEALRRFLETRFLAASDWLVGNLDQTDGGWRVGAARHFTDQLVLQPGWCSAMGQGQAISLLVRVYHYTREHRYLRSAVRALAPFMRPIPSEDAGSEGHASVCAVRTHFLGQPGLPWFEEYPIIPSVFVLNGFIYSLIGLFDLAHTSLEGVSPDQEELSKSIGKSDILFNEGLSTLVHVLPLFDSGSGSFYDLRHLNLAHSLNRPTRAFQPPLSSLAENSPLDYLQGLADLLQSGPNRARWQYHFVHLRQLKTLTKMAPQHADLWKQTFRRWLAYTRGFRSLHN
;
A
#
# COMPACT_ATOMS: atom_id res chain seq x y z
N THR A 1 -73.96 22.13 14.08
CA THR A 1 -74.14 21.16 15.18
C THR A 1 -73.49 19.84 14.81
N SER A 2 -72.81 19.22 15.78
CA SER A 2 -72.13 17.90 15.82
C SER A 2 -70.97 17.58 14.86
N LYS A 3 -69.79 17.43 15.48
CA LYS A 3 -68.58 16.72 15.03
C LYS A 3 -68.82 15.20 14.92
N SER A 4 -68.15 14.53 13.99
CA SER A 4 -67.45 13.26 14.26
C SER A 4 -66.36 13.02 13.21
N ALA A 5 -65.25 12.44 13.68
CA ALA A 5 -64.00 12.26 12.95
C ALA A 5 -63.92 10.88 12.28
N ALA A 6 -63.24 10.80 11.13
CA ALA A 6 -62.76 9.56 10.53
C ALA A 6 -61.31 9.77 9.99
N PRO A 7 -60.45 8.74 10.00
CA PRO A 7 -59.01 8.90 9.81
C PRO A 7 -58.61 8.86 8.33
N HIS A 8 -57.78 9.81 7.89
CA HIS A 8 -57.11 9.74 6.60
C HIS A 8 -55.93 8.78 6.66
N ARG A 9 -56.04 7.64 5.97
CA ARG A 9 -54.88 6.81 5.57
C ARG A 9 -54.06 7.59 4.54
N PHE A 10 -52.81 7.89 4.86
CA PHE A 10 -51.82 8.29 3.86
C PHE A 10 -51.06 7.05 3.38
N THR A 11 -51.31 6.65 2.14
CA THR A 11 -50.51 5.67 1.42
C THR A 11 -49.25 6.36 0.90
N VAL A 12 -48.09 6.13 1.50
CA VAL A 12 -46.81 6.59 0.96
C VAL A 12 -46.27 5.50 0.05
N SER A 13 -46.36 5.72 -1.27
CA SER A 13 -45.63 4.96 -2.28
C SER A 13 -44.17 5.39 -2.26
N LEU A 14 -43.31 4.58 -1.63
CA LEU A 14 -41.86 4.73 -1.71
C LEU A 14 -41.36 4.14 -3.03
N LYS A 15 -41.27 4.97 -4.08
CA LYS A 15 -40.51 4.65 -5.28
C LYS A 15 -39.03 4.90 -4.98
N CYS A 16 -38.32 3.88 -4.49
CA CYS A 16 -36.87 3.91 -4.32
C CYS A 16 -36.18 3.84 -5.69
N ALA A 17 -35.77 4.99 -6.23
CA ALA A 17 -34.86 5.04 -7.39
C ALA A 17 -33.41 4.83 -6.91
N PHE A 18 -32.95 3.58 -6.95
CA PHE A 18 -31.56 3.17 -6.64
C PHE A 18 -30.68 3.12 -7.89
N ASP A 19 -30.50 4.25 -8.59
CA ASP A 19 -29.68 4.27 -9.83
C ASP A 19 -28.46 5.19 -9.80
N ASN A 20 -28.10 5.81 -8.65
CA ASN A 20 -26.87 6.62 -8.58
C ASN A 20 -25.94 6.20 -7.43
N VAL A 21 -24.96 5.35 -7.76
CA VAL A 21 -23.86 4.90 -6.88
C VAL A 21 -23.04 6.08 -6.32
N ARG A 22 -23.06 7.24 -6.97
CA ARG A 22 -22.37 8.46 -6.51
C ARG A 22 -22.91 9.06 -5.21
N SER A 23 -24.18 8.87 -4.85
CA SER A 23 -24.72 9.44 -3.59
C SER A 23 -24.35 8.62 -2.35
N LEU A 24 -23.90 7.36 -2.56
CA LEU A 24 -23.53 6.41 -1.50
C LEU A 24 -22.03 6.50 -1.10
N CYS A 25 -21.18 7.14 -1.89
CA CYS A 25 -19.83 7.55 -1.45
C CYS A 25 -19.80 9.08 -1.37
N GLY A 26 -19.88 9.66 -0.17
CA GLY A 26 -19.93 11.12 0.00
C GLY A 26 -18.73 11.81 -0.65
N SER A 27 -18.96 12.59 -1.72
CA SER A 27 -17.95 13.49 -2.24
C SER A 27 -17.91 14.75 -1.41
N ARG A 28 -16.70 15.24 -1.11
CA ARG A 28 -16.47 16.66 -0.80
C ARG A 28 -16.76 17.46 -2.06
N SER A 29 -18.03 17.70 -2.33
CA SER A 29 -18.48 18.67 -3.33
C SER A 29 -19.87 19.10 -2.90
N SER A 30 -19.92 20.28 -2.32
CA SER A 30 -21.09 21.08 -2.02
C SER A 30 -22.21 20.86 -3.05
N LEU A 31 -23.24 20.12 -2.66
CA LEU A 31 -24.52 20.12 -3.35
C LEU A 31 -25.60 20.02 -2.29
N TRP A 32 -26.22 21.17 -2.10
CA TRP A 32 -27.31 21.45 -1.19
C TRP A 32 -28.46 20.48 -1.45
N PHE A 33 -28.88 19.75 -0.41
CA PHE A 33 -30.26 19.31 -0.30
C PHE A 33 -30.86 20.03 0.91
N PHE A 34 -31.58 21.10 0.61
CA PHE A 34 -32.53 21.71 1.53
C PHE A 34 -33.59 20.68 1.90
N TYR A 35 -33.78 20.45 3.20
CA TYR A 35 -35.11 20.24 3.74
C TYR A 35 -35.39 21.37 4.72
N PHE A 36 -36.46 22.12 4.42
CA PHE A 36 -36.99 23.19 5.25
C PHE A 36 -37.37 22.65 6.63
N CYS A 37 -36.81 23.25 7.68
CA CYS A 37 -37.56 23.55 8.90
C CYS A 37 -37.32 25.03 9.18
N ARG A 38 -38.31 25.86 8.84
CA ARG A 38 -38.35 27.29 9.17
C ARG A 38 -39.59 27.53 10.01
N LEU A 39 -39.37 28.08 11.21
CA LEU A 39 -40.20 28.95 12.06
C LEU A 39 -39.73 28.67 13.51
N TYR A 40 -39.03 29.55 14.24
CA TYR A 40 -39.16 31.01 14.35
C TYR A 40 -37.81 31.72 14.54
N THR A 41 -37.74 32.95 14.04
CA THR A 41 -36.66 33.93 14.24
C THR A 41 -37.04 34.95 15.32
N ARG A 42 -36.02 35.45 16.04
CA ARG A 42 -35.73 36.85 16.47
C ARG A 42 -34.93 36.79 17.78
N THR A 43 -33.78 37.42 17.98
CA THR A 43 -33.14 38.59 17.37
C THR A 43 -31.62 38.53 17.60
N SER A 44 -30.87 39.09 16.66
CA SER A 44 -29.45 39.45 16.69
C SER A 44 -28.99 40.18 17.95
N TRP A 45 -27.73 39.98 18.39
CA TRP A 45 -26.74 41.03 18.72
C TRP A 45 -25.32 40.43 18.73
N HIS A 46 -24.33 41.23 18.33
CA HIS A 46 -22.93 40.87 18.03
C HIS A 46 -21.98 41.46 19.11
N PRO A 47 -20.65 41.44 18.91
CA PRO A 47 -19.59 40.64 19.57
C PRO A 47 -18.99 41.25 20.86
N SER A 48 -18.18 40.47 21.61
CA SER A 48 -16.83 40.80 22.15
C SER A 48 -16.51 40.11 23.49
N ILE A 49 -15.20 39.94 23.77
CA ILE A 49 -14.53 39.56 25.04
C ILE A 49 -14.41 38.02 25.21
N LEU A 50 -13.35 37.32 24.79
CA LEU A 50 -11.90 37.42 25.05
C LEU A 50 -11.51 37.29 26.53
N SER A 51 -10.72 36.25 26.82
CA SER A 51 -9.87 36.02 28.00
C SER A 51 -10.54 35.57 29.31
N ILE A 52 -10.26 34.33 29.73
CA ILE A 52 -9.97 34.06 31.14
C ILE A 52 -8.68 33.24 31.25
N LYS A 53 -7.67 33.90 31.85
CA LYS A 53 -6.41 33.37 32.35
C LYS A 53 -6.63 32.54 33.63
N LYS A 54 -5.73 31.58 33.83
CA LYS A 54 -5.28 31.00 35.12
C LYS A 54 -5.14 32.05 36.24
N ASP A 55 -5.67 31.77 37.44
CA ASP A 55 -4.89 31.45 38.67
C ASP A 55 -5.72 31.57 39.97
N SER A 56 -5.44 30.63 40.89
CA SER A 56 -5.22 30.74 42.34
C SER A 56 -6.25 31.38 43.32
N ALA A 57 -6.56 30.56 44.33
CA ALA A 57 -7.08 30.78 45.68
C ALA A 57 -7.02 32.19 46.32
N GLN A 58 -8.10 32.58 47.02
CA GLN A 58 -8.06 33.27 48.34
C GLN A 58 -9.44 33.29 49.05
N LEU A 59 -9.40 33.22 50.39
CA LEU A 59 -10.51 33.35 51.36
C LEU A 59 -11.21 34.71 51.28
N MET A 60 -12.52 34.80 51.59
CA MET A 60 -13.09 35.53 52.75
C MET A 60 -14.64 35.69 52.70
N SER A 61 -15.24 35.43 53.87
CA SER A 61 -16.45 35.94 54.55
C SER A 61 -17.78 36.22 53.83
N GLU A 62 -18.81 35.74 54.51
CA GLU A 62 -20.25 35.99 54.39
C GLU A 62 -20.67 37.45 54.09
N ARG A 63 -21.58 37.60 53.12
CA ARG A 63 -22.62 38.63 53.11
C ARG A 63 -23.95 37.99 52.68
N PRO A 64 -25.06 38.19 53.40
CA PRO A 64 -26.37 37.73 52.97
C PRO A 64 -27.01 38.75 52.02
N GLY A 65 -27.68 38.26 50.97
CA GLY A 65 -28.66 39.04 50.23
C GLY A 65 -28.17 39.66 48.92
N VAL A 66 -27.81 38.83 47.94
CA VAL A 66 -28.10 39.11 46.53
C VAL A 66 -28.56 37.80 45.90
N GLN A 67 -29.87 37.63 45.68
CA GLN A 67 -30.36 36.61 44.76
C GLN A 67 -29.92 37.01 43.35
N LEU A 68 -28.75 36.51 42.93
CA LEU A 68 -28.39 36.46 41.53
C LEU A 68 -29.44 35.56 40.85
N GLN A 69 -30.39 36.18 40.14
CA GLN A 69 -31.19 35.47 39.15
C GLN A 69 -30.21 34.87 38.13
N VAL A 70 -29.95 33.59 38.30
CA VAL A 70 -29.20 32.77 37.35
C VAL A 70 -29.95 32.85 36.01
N PRO A 71 -29.29 33.23 34.90
CA PRO A 71 -29.93 33.27 33.59
C PRO A 71 -30.55 31.90 33.27
N PRO A 72 -31.69 31.82 32.58
CA PRO A 72 -32.39 30.55 32.30
C PRO A 72 -31.64 29.59 31.36
N ASP A 73 -30.39 29.89 30.98
CA ASP A 73 -29.56 29.06 30.12
C ASP A 73 -28.26 28.59 30.81
N VAL A 74 -28.28 28.31 32.12
CA VAL A 74 -27.19 27.54 32.72
C VAL A 74 -27.36 26.08 32.33
N VAL A 75 -26.61 25.70 31.30
CA VAL A 75 -26.38 24.31 30.93
C VAL A 75 -25.78 23.59 32.14
N SER A 76 -26.59 22.78 32.83
CA SER A 76 -26.08 21.93 33.91
C SER A 76 -25.59 20.61 33.32
N VAL A 77 -24.34 20.27 33.60
CA VAL A 77 -23.77 18.97 33.24
C VAL A 77 -23.29 18.31 34.52
N HIS A 78 -23.91 17.21 34.90
CA HIS A 78 -23.53 16.44 36.08
C HIS A 78 -22.96 15.09 35.67
N PRO A 79 -21.80 14.67 36.20
CA PRO A 79 -21.26 13.35 35.89
C PRO A 79 -22.21 12.26 36.39
N LEU A 80 -22.40 11.23 35.56
CA LEU A 80 -23.10 10.00 35.90
C LEU A 80 -22.14 8.82 35.79
N THR A 81 -22.36 7.80 36.60
CA THR A 81 -21.75 6.49 36.41
C THR A 81 -22.64 5.66 35.49
N CYS A 82 -22.08 5.15 34.39
CA CYS A 82 -22.80 4.26 33.49
C CYS A 82 -22.54 2.80 33.86
N LEU A 83 -23.57 1.97 33.76
CA LEU A 83 -23.45 0.51 33.83
C LEU A 83 -23.56 -0.06 32.41
N ILE A 84 -22.43 -0.47 31.84
CA ILE A 84 -22.35 -1.05 30.48
C ILE A 84 -22.08 -2.54 30.61
N ASN A 85 -23.06 -3.36 30.26
CA ASN A 85 -23.00 -4.83 30.35
C ASN A 85 -22.53 -5.35 31.73
N GLY A 86 -22.94 -4.69 32.81
CA GLY A 86 -22.55 -5.06 34.18
C GLY A 86 -21.26 -4.41 34.70
N HIS A 87 -20.57 -3.61 33.88
CA HIS A 87 -19.35 -2.89 34.28
C HIS A 87 -19.61 -1.40 34.46
N LEU A 88 -19.04 -0.82 35.54
CA LEU A 88 -19.12 0.61 35.79
C LEU A 88 -18.10 1.34 34.90
N ALA A 89 -18.58 2.34 34.16
CA ALA A 89 -17.77 3.18 33.28
C ALA A 89 -18.00 4.67 33.57
N SER A 90 -16.92 5.44 33.49
CA SER A 90 -16.96 6.91 33.46
C SER A 90 -17.28 7.43 32.06
N GLY A 91 -17.64 8.71 31.95
CA GLY A 91 -17.92 9.36 30.66
C GLY A 91 -19.41 9.43 30.30
N CYS A 92 -20.29 9.25 31.28
CA CYS A 92 -21.70 9.58 31.15
C CYS A 92 -22.02 10.85 31.92
N PHE A 93 -23.00 11.59 31.43
CA PHE A 93 -23.35 12.89 31.98
C PHE A 93 -24.86 13.09 31.94
N LEU A 94 -25.40 13.82 32.90
CA LEU A 94 -26.77 14.30 32.89
C LEU A 94 -26.75 15.75 32.44
N PHE A 95 -27.32 16.01 31.26
CA PHE A 95 -27.49 17.33 30.68
C PHE A 95 -28.86 17.89 31.06
N ASN A 96 -28.88 19.12 31.58
CA ASN A 96 -30.07 19.84 32.04
C ASN A 96 -30.97 19.00 32.98
N ASN A 97 -30.36 18.15 33.80
CA ASN A 97 -31.04 17.29 34.78
C ASN A 97 -32.07 16.30 34.20
N SER A 98 -32.16 16.15 32.87
CA SER A 98 -33.17 15.31 32.21
C SER A 98 -32.62 14.40 31.12
N SER A 99 -31.51 14.78 30.48
CA SER A 99 -31.03 14.11 29.28
C SER A 99 -29.68 13.43 29.53
N PRO A 100 -29.62 12.10 29.58
CA PRO A 100 -28.34 11.42 29.67
C PRO A 100 -27.56 11.59 28.36
N LEU A 101 -26.26 11.87 28.49
CA LEU A 101 -25.29 11.94 27.42
C LEU A 101 -24.18 10.92 27.69
N VAL A 102 -23.66 10.35 26.62
CA VAL A 102 -22.49 9.45 26.65
C VAL A 102 -21.37 10.12 25.87
N SER A 103 -20.17 10.11 26.44
CA SER A 103 -18.97 10.62 25.78
C SER A 103 -18.73 9.87 24.47
N PHE A 104 -18.40 10.61 23.42
CA PHE A 104 -18.04 10.00 22.14
C PHE A 104 -16.80 9.12 22.26
N ASP A 105 -15.86 9.42 23.17
CA ASP A 105 -14.67 8.58 23.38
C ASP A 105 -15.07 7.16 23.84
N LEU A 106 -16.09 7.05 24.70
CA LEU A 106 -16.62 5.76 25.14
C LEU A 106 -17.31 5.01 24.00
N LEU A 107 -18.08 5.72 23.17
CA LEU A 107 -18.76 5.14 22.00
C LEU A 107 -17.77 4.68 20.93
N LYS A 108 -16.71 5.45 20.71
CA LYS A 108 -15.67 5.20 19.70
C LYS A 108 -15.00 3.86 19.93
N ASP A 109 -14.55 3.61 21.15
CA ASP A 109 -13.85 2.38 21.50
C ASP A 109 -14.81 1.19 21.54
N TRP A 110 -16.03 1.39 22.06
CA TRP A 110 -17.01 0.31 22.21
C TRP A 110 -17.60 -0.18 20.88
N PHE A 111 -17.95 0.74 19.98
CA PHE A 111 -18.55 0.41 18.68
C PHE A 111 -17.53 0.31 17.55
N GLU A 112 -16.24 0.47 17.86
CA GLU A 112 -15.14 0.52 16.88
C GLU A 112 -15.41 1.55 15.75
N VAL A 113 -16.02 2.68 16.10
CA VAL A 113 -16.31 3.77 15.17
C VAL A 113 -15.22 4.83 15.20
N VAL A 114 -15.23 5.75 14.23
CA VAL A 114 -14.24 6.83 14.14
C VAL A 114 -14.93 8.19 14.19
N GLY A 115 -14.22 9.20 14.68
CA GLY A 115 -14.72 10.56 14.65
C GLY A 115 -13.74 11.57 15.21
N HIS A 116 -14.01 12.83 14.91
CA HIS A 116 -13.25 13.97 15.40
C HIS A 116 -14.14 15.21 15.49
N VAL A 117 -13.72 16.16 16.33
CA VAL A 117 -14.37 17.47 16.44
C VAL A 117 -13.67 18.44 15.51
N GLU A 118 -14.43 19.06 14.60
CA GLU A 118 -13.94 20.13 13.74
C GLU A 118 -14.22 21.48 14.43
N LEU A 119 -13.24 21.96 15.21
CA LEU A 119 -13.39 23.15 16.06
C LEU A 119 -13.80 24.41 15.27
N THR A 120 -13.30 24.56 14.05
CA THR A 120 -13.63 25.69 13.16
C THR A 120 -15.12 25.74 12.84
N ASN A 121 -15.72 24.58 12.60
CA ASN A 121 -17.12 24.44 12.22
C ASN A 121 -18.03 24.12 13.41
N ARG A 122 -17.45 23.87 14.59
CA ARG A 122 -18.14 23.41 15.80
C ARG A 122 -18.99 22.16 15.56
N THR A 123 -18.50 21.26 14.71
CA THR A 123 -19.19 20.02 14.34
C THR A 123 -18.47 18.79 14.90
N LEU A 124 -19.23 17.79 15.33
CA LEU A 124 -18.73 16.44 15.54
C LEU A 124 -18.92 15.65 14.23
N VAL A 125 -17.84 15.13 13.68
CA VAL A 125 -17.89 14.20 12.56
C VAL A 125 -17.72 12.79 13.11
N TRP A 126 -18.73 11.95 12.96
CA TRP A 126 -18.65 10.51 13.27
C TRP A 126 -18.83 9.68 11.99
N ARG A 127 -18.20 8.52 11.89
CA ARG A 127 -18.32 7.58 10.77
C ARG A 127 -18.06 6.16 11.23
N GLN A 128 -18.57 5.20 10.45
CA GLN A 128 -18.25 3.79 10.67
C GLN A 128 -16.78 3.47 10.36
N THR A 129 -16.16 4.22 9.44
CA THR A 129 -14.76 4.03 9.04
C THR A 129 -14.16 5.34 8.51
N ASP A 130 -12.85 5.51 8.72
CA ASP A 130 -12.05 6.62 8.18
C ASP A 130 -11.44 6.27 6.83
N ASP A 131 -11.47 4.99 6.45
CA ASP A 131 -11.05 4.55 5.13
C ASP A 131 -11.98 5.19 4.08
N ARG A 132 -11.38 5.85 3.09
CA ARG A 132 -12.15 6.51 2.04
C ARG A 132 -12.87 5.46 1.18
N CYS A 133 -14.18 5.64 1.02
CA CYS A 133 -14.98 4.93 0.03
C CYS A 133 -14.30 5.05 -1.34
N PRO A 134 -13.90 3.93 -1.96
CA PRO A 134 -13.21 3.98 -3.23
C PRO A 134 -14.15 4.46 -4.32
N GLN A 135 -13.59 5.07 -5.37
CA GLN A 135 -14.32 5.19 -6.62
C GLN A 135 -14.43 3.81 -7.26
N PHE A 136 -15.59 3.56 -7.87
CA PHE A 136 -15.88 2.32 -8.57
C PHE A 136 -16.00 2.64 -10.04
N ASP A 137 -15.09 2.10 -10.85
CA ASP A 137 -15.17 2.24 -12.30
C ASP A 137 -16.29 1.35 -12.87
N ASP A 138 -17.03 1.88 -13.85
CA ASP A 138 -18.07 1.19 -14.61
C ASP A 138 -17.58 0.71 -15.99
N GLN A 139 -16.36 1.06 -16.43
CA GLN A 139 -15.82 0.63 -17.72
C GLN A 139 -15.66 -0.89 -17.79
N PRO A 140 -15.81 -1.53 -18.97
CA PRO A 140 -15.53 -2.96 -19.15
C PRO A 140 -14.12 -3.33 -18.65
N TYR A 141 -13.96 -4.55 -18.14
CA TYR A 141 -12.66 -5.03 -17.70
C TYR A 141 -11.83 -5.45 -18.91
N ASP A 142 -10.66 -4.84 -19.10
CA ASP A 142 -9.72 -5.11 -20.19
C ASP A 142 -8.44 -5.79 -19.64
N PRO A 143 -8.17 -7.06 -20.01
CA PRO A 143 -6.94 -7.78 -19.66
C PRO A 143 -5.65 -7.09 -20.09
N THR A 144 -5.69 -6.23 -21.11
CA THR A 144 -4.53 -5.49 -21.65
C THR A 144 -4.42 -4.06 -21.11
N GLY A 145 -5.46 -3.59 -20.42
CA GLY A 145 -5.59 -2.26 -19.85
C GLY A 145 -5.04 -2.13 -18.43
N THR A 146 -5.50 -1.12 -17.70
CA THR A 146 -5.17 -0.94 -16.27
C THR A 146 -5.64 -2.14 -15.45
N TYR A 147 -4.82 -2.57 -14.49
CA TYR A 147 -5.21 -3.63 -13.58
C TYR A 147 -6.04 -3.08 -12.43
N LEU A 148 -7.37 -3.15 -12.56
CA LEU A 148 -8.29 -2.59 -11.57
C LEU A 148 -7.93 -1.12 -11.27
N GLU A 149 -7.98 -0.71 -10.00
CA GLU A 149 -7.62 0.64 -9.54
C GLU A 149 -6.11 0.84 -9.32
N PHE A 150 -5.25 -0.05 -9.80
CA PHE A 150 -3.82 -0.03 -9.47
C PHE A 150 -3.07 1.18 -10.03
N ALA A 151 -3.63 1.92 -10.98
CA ALA A 151 -3.05 3.19 -11.43
C ALA A 151 -2.99 4.26 -10.31
N SER A 152 -3.87 4.16 -9.30
CA SER A 152 -3.99 5.14 -8.21
C SER A 152 -3.28 4.75 -6.91
N VAL A 153 -2.75 3.52 -6.84
CA VAL A 153 -2.12 2.97 -5.63
C VAL A 153 -0.63 3.32 -5.64
N ASN A 154 -0.01 3.48 -4.47
CA ASN A 154 1.45 3.47 -4.34
C ASN A 154 1.86 2.18 -3.62
N THR A 155 2.31 1.19 -4.40
CA THR A 155 2.71 -0.11 -3.85
C THR A 155 4.02 -0.02 -3.07
N GLU A 156 4.96 0.83 -3.51
CA GLU A 156 6.25 1.05 -2.83
C GLU A 156 6.07 1.62 -1.43
N ALA A 157 5.13 2.56 -1.24
CA ALA A 157 4.92 3.25 0.03
C ALA A 157 4.43 2.33 1.18
N ARG A 158 3.92 1.13 0.86
CA ARG A 158 3.34 0.21 1.84
C ARG A 158 4.33 -0.17 2.94
N ARG A 159 3.86 -0.25 4.19
CA ARG A 159 4.72 -0.46 5.37
C ARG A 159 5.52 -1.76 5.36
N HIS A 160 4.99 -2.79 4.71
CA HIS A 160 5.61 -4.12 4.60
C HIS A 160 6.52 -4.29 3.38
N VAL A 161 6.59 -3.30 2.48
CA VAL A 161 7.66 -3.23 1.48
C VAL A 161 8.86 -2.60 2.20
N MET A 162 9.90 -3.39 2.42
CA MET A 162 11.12 -2.95 3.10
C MET A 162 11.84 -1.89 2.27
N LEU A 163 12.07 -2.20 1.00
CA LEU A 163 12.78 -1.37 0.04
C LEU A 163 12.53 -1.88 -1.38
N ILE A 164 12.97 -1.13 -2.37
CA ILE A 164 13.16 -1.64 -3.73
C ILE A 164 14.63 -2.00 -3.92
N SER A 165 14.93 -3.24 -4.29
CA SER A 165 16.30 -3.70 -4.51
C SER A 165 16.97 -2.84 -5.57
N ALA A 166 18.16 -2.31 -5.30
CA ALA A 166 18.88 -1.48 -6.29
C ALA A 166 19.44 -2.33 -7.43
N ASP A 167 19.76 -3.59 -7.15
CA ASP A 167 20.34 -4.53 -8.11
C ASP A 167 19.28 -5.10 -9.07
N SER A 168 18.09 -5.44 -8.55
CA SER A 168 17.03 -6.10 -9.32
C SER A 168 15.81 -5.22 -9.61
N ASN A 169 15.75 -3.99 -9.10
CA ASN A 169 14.63 -3.04 -9.25
C ASN A 169 13.24 -3.55 -8.81
N VAL A 170 13.17 -4.63 -8.03
CA VAL A 170 11.92 -5.21 -7.50
C VAL A 170 11.80 -5.06 -5.97
N PRO A 171 10.57 -5.02 -5.42
CA PRO A 171 10.37 -4.87 -3.98
C PRO A 171 10.88 -6.06 -3.17
N VAL A 172 11.47 -5.74 -2.01
CA VAL A 172 11.80 -6.69 -0.95
C VAL A 172 10.78 -6.52 0.17
N SER A 173 10.13 -7.62 0.55
CA SER A 173 9.09 -7.66 1.57
C SER A 173 9.67 -7.91 2.95
N SER A 174 9.13 -7.24 3.98
CA SER A 174 9.34 -7.58 5.38
C SER A 174 8.09 -8.19 6.04
N GLN A 175 7.10 -8.62 5.24
CA GLN A 175 5.77 -8.98 5.72
C GLN A 175 5.76 -10.20 6.66
N TRP A 176 6.58 -11.19 6.36
CA TRP A 176 6.68 -12.45 7.11
C TRP A 176 8.08 -12.78 7.60
N ASP A 177 9.11 -12.16 7.02
CA ASP A 177 10.47 -12.19 7.55
C ASP A 177 10.98 -10.75 7.66
N PRO A 178 11.22 -10.23 8.89
CA PRO A 178 11.75 -8.89 9.08
C PRO A 178 13.15 -8.69 8.50
N LYS A 179 13.92 -9.76 8.23
CA LYS A 179 15.22 -9.68 7.54
C LYS A 179 15.09 -9.32 6.07
N GLY A 180 13.91 -9.54 5.50
CA GLY A 180 13.58 -9.27 4.10
C GLY A 180 13.55 -10.54 3.27
N HIS A 181 12.62 -10.62 2.32
CA HIS A 181 12.54 -11.69 1.31
C HIS A 181 11.83 -11.17 0.05
N TYR A 182 12.05 -11.82 -1.08
CA TYR A 182 11.22 -11.57 -2.27
C TYR A 182 9.86 -12.24 -2.07
N TYR A 183 8.81 -11.48 -2.33
CA TYR A 183 7.44 -11.97 -2.19
C TYR A 183 6.68 -11.77 -3.51
N PRO A 184 6.37 -12.86 -4.25
CA PRO A 184 5.80 -12.79 -5.60
C PRO A 184 4.54 -11.92 -5.72
N ILE A 185 3.65 -11.94 -4.73
CA ILE A 185 2.45 -11.08 -4.71
C ILE A 185 2.84 -9.60 -4.72
N GLN A 186 3.77 -9.16 -3.85
CA GLN A 186 4.18 -7.76 -3.84
C GLN A 186 4.90 -7.36 -5.13
N ILE A 187 5.70 -8.25 -5.71
CA ILE A 187 6.42 -8.00 -6.98
C ILE A 187 5.42 -7.88 -8.14
N ALA A 188 4.45 -8.79 -8.24
CA ALA A 188 3.39 -8.72 -9.24
C ALA A 188 2.55 -7.44 -9.08
N GLN A 189 2.14 -7.10 -7.86
CA GLN A 189 1.37 -5.89 -7.59
C GLN A 189 2.15 -4.61 -7.93
N PHE A 190 3.45 -4.60 -7.65
CA PHE A 190 4.35 -3.52 -8.03
C PHE A 190 4.41 -3.34 -9.54
N GLY A 191 4.59 -4.42 -10.30
CA GLY A 191 4.56 -4.37 -11.76
C GLY A 191 3.20 -3.92 -12.31
N LEU A 192 2.10 -4.47 -11.78
CA LEU A 192 0.73 -4.09 -12.17
C LEU A 192 0.44 -2.62 -11.88
N ASN A 193 0.94 -2.09 -10.77
CA ASN A 193 0.82 -0.68 -10.40
C ASN A 193 1.52 0.22 -11.41
N TYR A 194 2.78 -0.06 -11.73
CA TYR A 194 3.55 0.76 -12.67
C TYR A 194 3.07 0.62 -14.12
N PHE A 195 2.66 -0.58 -14.54
CA PHE A 195 2.02 -0.78 -15.83
C PHE A 195 0.70 0.01 -15.94
N SER A 196 -0.13 -0.01 -14.88
CA SER A 196 -1.40 0.72 -14.87
C SER A 196 -1.19 2.24 -14.88
N GLN A 197 -0.15 2.74 -14.21
CA GLN A 197 0.24 4.16 -14.30
C GLN A 197 0.66 4.53 -15.72
N LEU A 198 1.41 3.67 -16.41
CA LEU A 198 1.78 3.91 -17.82
C LEU A 198 0.53 3.99 -18.70
N LYS A 199 -0.38 3.03 -18.59
CA LYS A 199 -1.64 3.01 -19.37
C LYS A 199 -2.48 4.25 -19.11
N HIS A 200 -2.62 4.64 -17.84
CA HIS A 200 -3.36 5.84 -17.47
C HIS A 200 -2.69 7.13 -18.02
N MET A 201 -1.37 7.21 -18.01
CA MET A 201 -0.61 8.31 -18.62
C MET A 201 -0.84 8.38 -20.14
N GLN A 202 -0.82 7.24 -20.84
CA GLN A 202 -1.08 7.16 -22.28
C GLN A 202 -2.50 7.62 -22.63
N LEU A 203 -3.51 7.19 -21.86
CA LEU A 203 -4.90 7.63 -22.03
C LEU A 203 -5.11 9.12 -21.76
N ALA A 204 -4.36 9.71 -20.83
CA ALA A 204 -4.45 11.15 -20.55
C ALA A 204 -3.78 12.02 -21.64
N SER A 205 -2.81 11.47 -22.37
CA SER A 205 -2.04 12.19 -23.40
C SER A 205 -2.79 12.39 -24.72
N THR A 206 -3.91 11.71 -24.94
CA THR A 206 -4.77 11.86 -26.13
C THR A 206 -5.69 13.08 -26.08
N ILE A 207 -5.73 13.79 -24.94
CA ILE A 207 -6.50 15.03 -24.78
C ILE A 207 -5.62 16.20 -25.27
N PRO A 208 -6.03 16.98 -26.29
CA PRO A 208 -5.21 18.06 -26.82
C PRO A 208 -4.91 19.11 -25.73
N PRO A 209 -3.69 19.68 -25.70
CA PRO A 209 -3.33 20.67 -24.71
C PRO A 209 -4.23 21.89 -24.83
N SER A 210 -4.73 22.38 -23.69
CA SER A 210 -5.44 23.66 -23.63
C SER A 210 -4.53 24.78 -24.13
N SER A 211 -5.01 25.57 -25.09
CA SER A 211 -4.30 26.72 -25.66
C SER A 211 -4.01 27.76 -24.57
N GLY A 212 -2.83 27.66 -23.95
CA GLY A 212 -2.41 28.54 -22.86
C GLY A 212 -1.41 27.95 -21.86
N ALA A 213 -1.03 26.66 -21.96
CA ALA A 213 -0.01 26.10 -21.09
C ALA A 213 1.36 26.73 -21.35
N LYS A 214 1.87 27.55 -20.42
CA LYS A 214 3.24 28.04 -20.46
C LYS A 214 4.20 26.84 -20.33
N PRO A 215 5.30 26.78 -21.10
CA PRO A 215 6.32 25.78 -20.90
C PRO A 215 7.03 26.09 -19.57
N GLU A 216 6.58 25.51 -18.46
CA GLU A 216 7.38 25.53 -17.24
C GLU A 216 8.62 24.66 -17.47
N SER A 217 9.78 25.30 -17.34
CA SER A 217 11.05 24.89 -17.95
C SER A 217 11.96 24.05 -17.04
N LEU A 218 11.44 23.39 -15.99
CA LEU A 218 12.30 22.85 -14.91
C LEU A 218 11.84 21.51 -14.30
N ASP A 219 11.15 20.63 -15.05
CA ASP A 219 10.62 19.39 -14.47
C ASP A 219 11.54 18.16 -14.57
N VAL A 220 12.50 18.17 -15.51
CA VAL A 220 13.47 17.08 -15.75
C VAL A 220 14.85 17.65 -15.99
N PHE A 221 15.84 17.07 -15.31
CA PHE A 221 17.26 17.36 -15.48
C PHE A 221 17.96 16.11 -15.97
N ASP A 222 18.66 16.21 -17.09
CA ASP A 222 19.71 15.25 -17.38
C ASP A 222 20.99 15.77 -16.74
N ILE A 223 21.35 15.24 -15.58
CA ILE A 223 22.53 15.65 -14.79
C ILE A 223 23.79 15.60 -15.67
N LYS A 224 23.83 14.66 -16.62
CA LYS A 224 24.94 14.47 -17.58
C LYS A 224 25.16 15.68 -18.48
N THR A 225 24.08 16.30 -18.98
CA THR A 225 24.16 17.38 -19.98
C THR A 225 23.93 18.76 -19.38
N ASP A 226 23.04 18.83 -18.39
CA ASP A 226 22.49 20.09 -17.88
C ASP A 226 23.34 20.65 -16.73
N ILE A 227 24.21 19.83 -16.11
CA ILE A 227 25.06 20.23 -14.98
C ILE A 227 26.53 20.01 -15.35
N LYS A 228 27.34 21.08 -15.29
CA LYS A 228 28.79 20.98 -15.46
C LYS A 228 29.40 20.36 -14.20
N PRO A 229 30.06 19.18 -14.29
CA PRO A 229 30.67 18.56 -13.13
C PRO A 229 31.90 19.34 -12.66
N ARG A 230 32.14 19.29 -11.35
CA ARG A 230 33.45 19.61 -10.74
C ARG A 230 34.22 18.30 -10.63
N SER A 231 35.23 18.13 -11.47
CA SER A 231 36.19 17.02 -11.37
C SER A 231 37.26 17.36 -10.33
N THR A 232 37.59 16.39 -9.49
CA THR A 232 38.83 16.44 -8.69
C THR A 232 40.03 16.12 -9.59
N HIS A 233 41.24 16.51 -9.21
CA HIS A 233 42.46 16.20 -9.98
C HIS A 233 42.65 14.69 -10.24
N SER A 234 42.04 13.83 -9.42
CA SER A 234 42.09 12.38 -9.50
C SER A 234 40.96 11.74 -10.33
N ALA A 235 40.07 12.51 -10.96
CA ALA A 235 38.88 12.00 -11.64
C ALA A 235 38.78 12.41 -13.12
N ILE A 236 38.39 11.46 -13.97
CA ILE A 236 38.10 11.69 -15.39
C ILE A 236 36.59 11.69 -15.62
N TRP A 237 36.09 12.73 -16.29
CA TRP A 237 34.74 12.76 -16.88
C TRP A 237 34.83 13.08 -18.37
N LYS A 238 34.57 12.10 -19.24
CA LYS A 238 34.69 12.25 -20.70
C LYS A 238 33.34 11.97 -21.38
N CYS A 239 32.77 12.99 -22.00
CA CYS A 239 31.57 12.88 -22.83
C CYS A 239 31.95 13.19 -24.28
N LEU A 240 32.03 12.17 -25.14
CA LEU A 240 32.34 12.35 -26.57
C LEU A 240 31.33 13.29 -27.25
N THR A 241 30.04 13.15 -26.92
CA THR A 241 28.95 14.04 -27.33
C THR A 241 27.94 14.17 -26.19
N ARG A 242 27.56 15.39 -25.81
CA ARG A 242 26.53 15.67 -24.80
C ARG A 242 25.13 15.55 -25.41
N ALA A 243 24.81 14.37 -25.93
CA ALA A 243 23.50 14.06 -26.49
C ALA A 243 22.78 12.98 -25.65
N PRO A 244 21.44 12.97 -25.62
CA PRO A 244 20.67 11.89 -25.00
C PRO A 244 21.08 10.51 -25.53
N GLY A 245 21.19 9.50 -24.67
CA GLY A 245 21.58 8.13 -25.03
C GLY A 245 23.07 7.92 -25.39
N ARG A 246 23.87 8.98 -25.58
CA ARG A 246 25.33 8.84 -25.76
C ARG A 246 26.05 8.73 -24.42
N PRO A 247 26.94 7.73 -24.21
CA PRO A 247 27.55 7.49 -22.91
C PRO A 247 28.63 8.52 -22.58
N CYS A 248 28.69 8.93 -21.31
CA CYS A 248 29.84 9.58 -20.70
C CYS A 248 30.63 8.58 -19.88
N LEU A 249 31.95 8.59 -20.02
CA LEU A 249 32.88 7.75 -19.27
C LEU A 249 33.30 8.46 -17.99
N PHE A 250 33.35 7.71 -16.89
CA PHE A 250 33.93 8.16 -15.63
C PHE A 250 35.01 7.18 -15.16
N GLY A 251 36.03 7.67 -14.45
CA GLY A 251 37.14 6.86 -13.96
C GLY A 251 38.18 7.65 -13.17
N GLN A 252 39.28 6.99 -12.80
CA GLN A 252 40.43 7.63 -12.17
C GLN A 252 41.36 8.26 -13.22
N ALA A 253 42.01 9.37 -12.85
CA ALA A 253 42.90 10.12 -13.75
C ALA A 253 44.32 9.53 -13.88
N HIS A 254 44.77 8.77 -12.89
CA HIS A 254 46.11 8.17 -12.84
C HIS A 254 46.01 6.67 -12.55
N ASP A 255 46.84 5.86 -13.21
CA ASP A 255 46.96 4.41 -13.03
C ASP A 255 47.72 4.01 -11.74
N ASP A 256 48.09 5.00 -10.91
CA ASP A 256 48.96 4.77 -9.76
C ASP A 256 48.19 4.15 -8.60
N VAL A 257 48.65 2.98 -8.16
CA VAL A 257 47.97 2.03 -7.24
C VAL A 257 47.75 2.62 -5.82
N THR A 258 48.28 3.82 -5.56
CA THR A 258 48.18 4.54 -4.28
C THR A 258 47.13 5.68 -4.28
N ALA A 259 46.46 5.96 -5.41
CA ALA A 259 45.58 7.12 -5.55
C ALA A 259 44.17 6.91 -4.93
N THR A 260 43.71 7.94 -4.21
CA THR A 260 42.32 8.10 -3.74
C THR A 260 41.29 7.87 -4.86
N ALA A 261 40.14 7.25 -4.54
CA ALA A 261 39.03 7.04 -5.49
C ALA A 261 38.69 8.34 -6.26
N GLY A 262 38.62 8.24 -7.59
CA GLY A 262 38.28 9.36 -8.46
C GLY A 262 36.84 9.78 -8.21
N THR A 263 36.61 11.03 -7.80
CA THR A 263 35.27 11.55 -7.47
C THR A 263 34.89 12.71 -8.38
N ILE A 264 33.71 12.60 -8.99
CA ILE A 264 33.08 13.63 -9.83
C ILE A 264 31.87 14.17 -9.09
N VAL A 265 31.77 15.49 -8.94
CA VAL A 265 30.70 16.14 -8.16
C VAL A 265 29.82 17.00 -9.07
N PHE A 266 28.51 16.77 -9.01
CA PHE A 266 27.47 17.59 -9.64
C PHE A 266 26.75 18.39 -8.55
N ASP A 267 26.78 19.72 -8.64
CA ASP A 267 26.07 20.59 -7.70
C ASP A 267 24.57 20.63 -8.03
N LEU A 268 23.75 20.14 -7.11
CA LEU A 268 22.30 20.10 -7.24
C LEU A 268 21.61 21.24 -6.49
N SER A 269 22.37 22.10 -5.78
CA SER A 269 21.84 23.21 -4.98
C SER A 269 20.96 24.20 -5.77
N PRO A 270 21.25 24.52 -7.06
CA PRO A 270 20.35 25.36 -7.85
C PRO A 270 18.94 24.76 -8.04
N TYR A 271 18.82 23.45 -7.92
CA TYR A 271 17.63 22.65 -8.20
C TYR A 271 16.93 22.17 -6.90
N ALA A 272 17.45 22.57 -5.74
CA ALA A 272 16.95 22.28 -4.40
C ALA A 272 15.51 22.76 -4.11
N ARG A 273 15.01 23.72 -4.88
CA ARG A 273 13.68 24.34 -4.70
C ARG A 273 12.53 23.57 -5.35
N ILE A 274 12.81 22.49 -6.08
CA ILE A 274 11.79 21.67 -6.71
C ILE A 274 11.14 20.80 -5.65
N THR A 275 9.82 20.90 -5.55
CA THR A 275 9.03 20.15 -4.58
C THR A 275 9.12 18.64 -4.87
N PRO A 276 9.65 17.80 -3.95
CA PRO A 276 9.87 16.36 -4.14
C PRO A 276 8.54 15.57 -4.28
N PRO A 277 8.51 14.36 -4.90
CA PRO A 277 9.58 13.36 -4.96
C PRO A 277 10.39 13.37 -6.26
N PRO A 278 11.74 13.35 -6.20
CA PRO A 278 12.54 13.13 -7.38
C PRO A 278 12.62 11.64 -7.69
N TYR A 279 12.13 11.30 -8.86
CA TYR A 279 12.46 10.04 -9.50
C TYR A 279 13.84 10.16 -10.16
N LEU A 280 14.64 9.13 -9.98
CA LEU A 280 15.92 8.94 -10.66
C LEU A 280 15.73 7.88 -11.72
N PHE A 281 16.21 8.16 -12.93
CA PHE A 281 16.46 7.15 -13.95
C PHE A 281 17.93 7.25 -14.37
N LEU A 282 18.72 6.22 -14.05
CA LEU A 282 20.11 6.10 -14.46
C LEU A 282 20.32 4.82 -15.24
N ASN A 283 20.95 4.93 -16.40
CA ASN A 283 21.38 3.80 -17.21
C ASN A 283 22.89 3.88 -17.44
N GLY A 284 23.61 2.87 -16.96
CA GLY A 284 25.06 2.78 -17.03
C GLY A 284 25.53 1.37 -17.34
N THR A 285 26.76 1.28 -17.84
CA THR A 285 27.38 0.01 -18.23
C THR A 285 28.85 -0.01 -17.83
N SER A 286 29.42 -1.21 -17.71
CA SER A 286 30.81 -1.42 -17.32
C SER A 286 31.18 -0.75 -15.99
N TRP A 287 30.24 -0.70 -15.04
CA TRP A 287 30.56 -0.29 -13.67
C TRP A 287 31.42 -1.34 -12.99
N HIS A 288 32.44 -0.90 -12.26
CA HIS A 288 33.40 -1.77 -11.57
C HIS A 288 33.11 -1.85 -10.06
N ALA A 289 33.71 -2.85 -9.40
CA ALA A 289 33.57 -3.05 -7.97
C ALA A 289 33.97 -1.79 -7.17
N ASN A 290 33.12 -1.41 -6.21
CA ASN A 290 33.19 -0.20 -5.38
C ASN A 290 32.90 1.13 -6.09
N SER A 291 32.62 1.14 -7.40
CA SER A 291 32.02 2.32 -8.03
C SER A 291 30.67 2.63 -7.38
N SER A 292 30.41 3.91 -7.08
CA SER A 292 29.16 4.33 -6.42
C SER A 292 28.60 5.64 -6.94
N LEU A 293 27.27 5.73 -6.93
CA LEU A 293 26.52 6.98 -6.99
C LEU A 293 26.10 7.40 -5.58
N VAL A 294 26.45 8.61 -5.16
CA VAL A 294 26.12 9.15 -3.83
C VAL A 294 25.35 10.45 -3.98
N PHE A 295 24.17 10.53 -3.38
CA PHE A 295 23.46 11.79 -3.19
C PHE A 295 23.70 12.33 -1.79
N ARG A 296 24.14 13.59 -1.71
CA ARG A 296 24.16 14.35 -0.45
C ARG A 296 22.90 15.17 -0.34
N LEU A 297 22.22 15.02 0.78
CA LEU A 297 20.88 15.54 1.04
C LEU A 297 20.84 16.27 2.38
N THR A 298 19.83 17.10 2.56
CA THR A 298 19.50 17.71 3.84
C THR A 298 18.01 17.52 4.13
N LEU A 299 17.68 17.06 5.33
CA LEU A 299 16.31 16.89 5.82
C LEU A 299 15.98 17.93 6.89
N ARG A 300 14.75 18.42 6.90
CA ARG A 300 14.20 19.20 8.05
C ARG A 300 13.20 18.35 8.81
N PRO A 301 13.43 18.02 10.09
CA PRO A 301 12.50 17.24 10.91
C PRO A 301 11.10 17.87 11.03
N SER A 302 10.07 17.07 11.34
CA SER A 302 8.67 17.53 11.51
C SER A 302 8.28 17.94 12.94
N GLY A 303 9.25 18.13 13.84
CA GLY A 303 9.04 18.51 15.24
C GLY A 303 9.48 19.94 15.58
N SER A 304 9.56 20.26 16.88
CA SER A 304 10.04 21.55 17.41
C SER A 304 11.52 21.84 17.16
N TRP A 305 12.24 20.88 16.54
CA TRP A 305 13.64 20.98 16.17
C TRP A 305 13.77 21.42 14.71
N ASP A 306 14.19 22.66 14.48
CA ASP A 306 14.36 23.24 13.13
C ASP A 306 15.78 23.05 12.55
N THR A 307 16.62 22.23 13.19
CA THR A 307 18.00 22.01 12.72
C THR A 307 18.02 21.03 11.54
N PRO A 308 18.55 21.41 10.37
CA PRO A 308 18.64 20.51 9.23
C PRO A 308 19.63 19.36 9.48
N VAL A 309 19.28 18.15 9.06
CA VAL A 309 20.08 16.94 9.24
C VAL A 309 20.72 16.52 7.92
N SER A 310 22.02 16.25 7.92
CA SER A 310 22.75 15.76 6.74
C SER A 310 22.48 14.28 6.50
N VAL A 311 22.15 13.93 5.25
CA VAL A 311 21.88 12.54 4.84
C VAL A 311 22.67 12.21 3.58
N GLU A 312 23.29 11.03 3.55
CA GLU A 312 23.93 10.46 2.37
C GLU A 312 23.15 9.22 1.90
N LEU A 313 22.76 9.21 0.63
CA LEU A 313 22.10 8.09 -0.05
C LEU A 313 23.03 7.54 -1.13
N GLN A 314 23.55 6.34 -0.94
CA GLN A 314 24.57 5.72 -1.79
C GLN A 314 24.04 4.46 -2.47
N TYR A 315 24.30 4.32 -3.77
CA TYR A 315 24.11 3.10 -4.57
C TYR A 315 25.49 2.61 -5.00
N THR A 316 25.90 1.41 -4.57
CA THR A 316 27.28 0.94 -4.70
C THR A 316 27.38 -0.43 -5.35
N CYS A 317 28.36 -0.61 -6.25
CA CYS A 317 28.77 -1.92 -6.77
C CYS A 317 29.56 -2.70 -5.72
N SER A 318 28.90 -3.07 -4.64
CA SER A 318 29.46 -3.77 -3.49
C SER A 318 28.34 -4.45 -2.70
N SER A 319 28.70 -5.42 -1.87
CA SER A 319 27.86 -6.07 -0.87
C SER A 319 28.27 -5.70 0.57
N HIS A 320 29.22 -4.78 0.74
CA HIS A 320 29.81 -4.43 2.04
C HIS A 320 29.53 -2.98 2.43
N PHE A 321 29.25 -2.76 3.72
CA PHE A 321 29.18 -1.43 4.31
C PHE A 321 30.53 -1.05 4.94
N GLN A 322 30.99 0.17 4.67
CA GLN A 322 32.16 0.76 5.34
C GLN A 322 31.70 1.85 6.31
N GLY A 323 32.04 1.71 7.60
CA GLY A 323 31.72 2.66 8.68
C GLY A 323 30.95 2.03 9.83
N SER A 324 30.39 2.86 10.72
CA SER A 324 29.56 2.43 11.85
C SER A 324 28.12 2.15 11.40
N THR A 325 27.69 0.89 11.49
CA THR A 325 26.35 0.43 11.08
C THR A 325 25.35 0.44 12.23
N PHE A 326 24.13 0.87 11.95
CA PHE A 326 22.97 0.57 12.81
C PHE A 326 22.27 -0.72 12.37
N PHE A 327 22.21 -0.95 11.05
CA PHE A 327 21.58 -2.12 10.45
C PHE A 327 22.27 -2.45 9.14
N SER A 328 22.33 -3.75 8.82
CA SER A 328 22.81 -4.23 7.54
C SER A 328 22.14 -5.56 7.21
N ASN A 329 21.77 -5.74 5.95
CA ASN A 329 21.42 -7.04 5.37
C ASN A 329 22.01 -7.14 3.95
N LYS A 330 21.62 -8.14 3.16
CA LYS A 330 22.17 -8.35 1.81
C LYS A 330 21.75 -7.31 0.75
N TRP A 331 20.74 -6.48 1.00
CA TRP A 331 20.24 -5.50 0.04
C TRP A 331 20.66 -4.06 0.33
N TRP A 332 20.79 -3.72 1.62
CA TRP A 332 21.11 -2.37 2.06
C TRP A 332 21.66 -2.37 3.48
N ALA A 333 22.25 -1.24 3.85
CA ALA A 333 22.72 -0.95 5.18
C ALA A 333 22.56 0.54 5.48
N PHE A 334 22.43 0.89 6.75
CA PHE A 334 22.43 2.28 7.18
C PHE A 334 23.13 2.48 8.52
N GLY A 335 23.68 3.66 8.69
CA GLY A 335 24.61 4.00 9.76
C GLY A 335 24.85 5.51 9.84
N HIS A 336 25.99 5.89 10.38
CA HIS A 336 26.45 7.27 10.40
C HIS A 336 27.93 7.36 9.98
N THR A 337 28.36 8.54 9.58
CA THR A 337 29.76 8.87 9.28
C THR A 337 30.08 10.26 9.83
N ASP A 338 31.36 10.65 9.85
CA ASP A 338 31.76 11.99 10.29
C ASP A 338 31.16 13.11 9.43
N GLY A 339 30.82 12.80 8.16
CA GLY A 339 30.23 13.75 7.21
C GLY A 339 28.70 13.72 7.09
N ALA A 340 28.04 12.68 7.59
CA ALA A 340 26.60 12.48 7.45
C ALA A 340 25.97 11.87 8.71
N ALA A 341 24.97 12.56 9.27
CA ALA A 341 24.23 12.08 10.43
C ALA A 341 23.45 10.79 10.14
N LEU A 342 23.03 10.59 8.88
CA LEU A 342 22.48 9.34 8.38
C LEU A 342 23.10 8.99 7.03
N LYS A 343 23.76 7.84 6.95
CA LYS A 343 24.23 7.26 5.69
C LYS A 343 23.43 6.02 5.36
N VAL A 344 22.82 5.96 4.18
CA VAL A 344 22.04 4.83 3.66
C VAL A 344 22.74 4.31 2.42
N ILE A 345 23.06 3.03 2.40
CA ILE A 345 23.75 2.36 1.29
C ILE A 345 22.84 1.26 0.74
N TYR A 346 22.59 1.29 -0.56
CA TYR A 346 21.94 0.22 -1.32
C TYR A 346 22.98 -0.55 -2.13
N PHE A 347 22.95 -1.88 -2.01
CA PHE A 347 23.94 -2.77 -2.60
C PHE A 347 23.52 -3.21 -4.01
N LEU A 348 24.50 -3.21 -4.93
CA LEU A 348 24.42 -3.73 -6.29
C LEU A 348 25.52 -4.79 -6.51
N PRO A 349 25.39 -5.99 -5.93
CA PRO A 349 26.42 -7.02 -6.06
C PRO A 349 26.64 -7.49 -7.51
N SER A 350 25.62 -7.40 -8.38
CA SER A 350 25.75 -7.88 -9.76
C SER A 350 26.75 -7.06 -10.59
N CYS A 351 26.90 -5.76 -10.33
CA CYS A 351 27.93 -4.95 -10.99
C CYS A 351 29.32 -5.07 -10.36
N ALA A 352 29.44 -5.65 -9.16
CA ALA A 352 30.74 -5.96 -8.55
C ALA A 352 31.35 -7.27 -9.08
N SER A 353 30.51 -8.20 -9.54
CA SER A 353 30.92 -9.55 -9.95
C SER A 353 31.55 -9.58 -11.34
N SER A 354 32.74 -10.16 -11.44
CA SER A 354 33.43 -10.42 -12.71
C SER A 354 32.82 -11.58 -13.53
N ALA A 355 31.88 -12.34 -12.94
CA ALA A 355 31.36 -13.60 -13.46
C ALA A 355 29.94 -13.49 -14.10
N SER A 356 29.31 -12.31 -14.11
CA SER A 356 27.97 -12.12 -14.67
C SER A 356 27.97 -11.98 -16.21
N HIS A 357 27.02 -12.64 -16.89
CA HIS A 357 26.75 -12.44 -18.32
C HIS A 357 26.29 -11.00 -18.66
N SER A 358 25.82 -10.22 -17.69
CA SER A 358 25.54 -8.78 -17.79
C SER A 358 26.67 -7.95 -17.17
N ARG A 359 27.80 -7.84 -17.88
CA ARG A 359 29.00 -7.13 -17.39
C ARG A 359 28.70 -5.69 -16.94
N GLY A 360 28.77 -5.43 -15.63
CA GLY A 360 28.76 -4.08 -15.06
C GLY A 360 27.57 -3.19 -15.43
N GLN A 361 26.42 -3.78 -15.79
CA GLN A 361 25.22 -3.01 -16.14
C GLN A 361 24.56 -2.48 -14.86
N VAL A 362 24.31 -1.18 -14.81
CA VAL A 362 23.65 -0.51 -13.69
C VAL A 362 22.45 0.25 -14.23
N LEU A 363 21.27 -0.26 -13.92
CA LEU A 363 20.00 0.38 -14.25
C LEU A 363 19.30 0.73 -12.94
N LEU A 364 19.15 2.02 -12.65
CA LEU A 364 18.50 2.51 -11.44
C LEU A 364 17.24 3.29 -11.83
N ALA A 365 16.07 2.75 -11.51
CA ALA A 365 14.83 3.51 -11.48
C ALA A 365 14.48 3.69 -10.00
N ARG A 366 14.70 4.87 -9.41
CA ARG A 366 14.52 5.07 -7.95
C ARG A 366 13.49 6.15 -7.63
N ASN A 367 12.61 5.85 -6.69
CA ASN A 367 11.87 6.87 -5.96
C ASN A 367 12.72 7.29 -4.75
N LEU A 368 13.53 8.35 -4.92
CA LEU A 368 14.51 8.76 -3.91
C LEU A 368 13.87 9.18 -2.59
N LEU A 369 12.63 9.70 -2.64
CA LEU A 369 11.86 10.02 -1.44
C LEU A 369 11.55 8.75 -0.65
N GLU A 370 11.01 7.72 -1.33
CA GLU A 370 10.69 6.46 -0.66
C GLU A 370 11.96 5.78 -0.14
N ASP A 371 13.09 5.79 -0.87
CA ASP A 371 14.35 5.23 -0.37
C ASP A 371 14.76 5.82 1.00
N VAL A 372 14.66 7.15 1.16
CA VAL A 372 14.93 7.81 2.43
C VAL A 372 13.85 7.50 3.48
N VAL A 373 12.57 7.55 3.12
CA VAL A 373 11.45 7.26 4.03
C VAL A 373 11.53 5.82 4.56
N LYS A 374 11.96 4.85 3.75
CA LYS A 374 12.18 3.47 4.18
C LYS A 374 13.30 3.35 5.20
N ALA A 375 14.42 4.05 5.00
CA ALA A 375 15.51 4.12 5.97
C ALA A 375 15.05 4.68 7.32
N ILE A 376 14.31 5.80 7.29
CA ILE A 376 13.76 6.43 8.51
C ILE A 376 12.78 5.50 9.23
N ARG A 377 11.90 4.81 8.50
CA ARG A 377 10.98 3.82 9.10
C ARG A 377 11.71 2.63 9.69
N ALA A 378 12.83 2.22 9.11
CA ALA A 378 13.66 1.16 9.69
C ALA A 378 14.31 1.65 11.00
N LEU A 379 14.82 2.90 11.03
CA LEU A 379 15.33 3.53 12.24
C LEU A 379 14.29 3.63 13.36
N GLN A 380 13.04 4.00 13.04
CA GLN A 380 11.91 4.04 13.99
C GLN A 380 11.74 2.71 14.73
N ARG A 381 11.97 1.57 14.07
CA ARG A 381 11.85 0.23 14.68
C ARG A 381 13.02 -0.14 15.58
N LEU A 382 14.17 0.50 15.39
CA LEU A 382 15.39 0.28 16.19
C LEU A 382 15.50 1.24 17.38
N ARG A 383 14.56 2.18 17.51
CA ARG A 383 14.52 3.23 18.55
C ARG A 383 14.74 2.70 19.96
N ASP A 384 14.14 1.57 20.31
CA ASP A 384 14.23 1.00 21.66
C ASP A 384 15.49 0.15 21.89
N GLN A 385 16.30 -0.10 20.86
CA GLN A 385 17.47 -0.97 20.91
C GLN A 385 18.80 -0.23 21.15
N SER A 386 18.84 1.12 21.05
CA SER A 386 20.08 1.88 21.28
C SER A 386 19.82 3.32 21.76
N PRO A 387 20.26 3.70 22.98
CA PRO A 387 20.10 5.06 23.53
C PRO A 387 20.98 6.11 22.84
N ARG A 388 21.95 5.70 21.99
CA ARG A 388 22.79 6.62 21.19
C ARG A 388 22.06 7.24 19.99
N LEU A 389 20.80 6.87 19.71
CA LEU A 389 20.03 7.41 18.59
C LEU A 389 19.34 8.77 18.85
N LYS A 390 19.74 9.56 19.86
CA LYS A 390 19.05 10.82 20.23
C LYS A 390 18.81 11.80 19.06
N LEU A 391 19.75 11.94 18.13
CA LEU A 391 19.58 12.80 16.94
C LEU A 391 18.65 12.18 15.88
N LEU A 392 18.65 10.85 15.75
CA LEU A 392 17.84 10.10 14.79
C LEU A 392 16.39 9.91 15.28
N LEU A 393 16.13 10.02 16.59
CA LEU A 393 14.78 10.01 17.17
C LEU A 393 13.91 11.15 16.62
N HIS A 394 14.49 12.32 16.35
CA HIS A 394 13.74 13.43 15.73
C HIS A 394 13.42 13.18 14.26
N LEU A 395 14.33 12.55 13.50
CA LEU A 395 14.01 12.10 12.13
C LEU A 395 12.97 10.98 12.12
N ALA A 396 12.94 10.16 13.17
CA ALA A 396 11.94 9.13 13.38
C ALA A 396 10.53 9.70 13.61
N ASP A 397 10.34 10.99 13.88
CA ASP A 397 9.01 11.61 13.90
C ASP A 397 8.56 12.10 12.50
N GLY A 398 9.44 12.01 11.50
CA GLY A 398 9.22 12.44 10.12
C GLY A 398 10.05 13.66 9.72
N PHE A 399 9.81 14.17 8.50
CA PHE A 399 10.45 15.37 7.98
C PHE A 399 9.48 16.20 7.11
N THR A 400 9.68 17.52 7.09
CA THR A 400 8.86 18.50 6.33
C THR A 400 9.44 18.80 4.95
N SER A 401 10.76 18.77 4.80
CA SER A 401 11.43 19.03 3.53
C SER A 401 12.64 18.13 3.33
N LEU A 402 12.87 17.72 2.08
CA LEU A 402 14.04 16.98 1.62
C LEU A 402 14.70 17.75 0.49
N THR A 403 15.98 18.09 0.65
CA THR A 403 16.71 18.95 -0.27
C THR A 403 17.98 18.26 -0.79
N PHE A 404 18.15 18.23 -2.11
CA PHE A 404 19.36 17.72 -2.75
C PHE A 404 20.46 18.79 -2.77
N LYS A 405 21.69 18.40 -2.40
CA LYS A 405 22.87 19.26 -2.41
C LYS A 405 23.80 18.92 -3.56
N SER A 406 24.14 17.64 -3.70
CA SER A 406 25.03 17.19 -4.77
C SER A 406 24.82 15.71 -5.11
N ALA A 407 25.11 15.34 -6.35
CA ALA A 407 25.34 13.95 -6.75
C ALA A 407 26.83 13.73 -6.99
N LEU A 408 27.37 12.61 -6.52
CA LEU A 408 28.76 12.23 -6.68
C LEU A 408 28.85 10.88 -7.38
N LEU A 409 29.71 10.80 -8.39
CA LEU A 409 30.13 9.53 -8.97
C LEU A 409 31.54 9.23 -8.48
N THR A 410 31.71 8.04 -7.92
CA THR A 410 32.99 7.58 -7.38
C THR A 410 33.46 6.37 -8.17
N ALA A 411 34.73 6.36 -8.53
CA ALA A 411 35.40 5.27 -9.23
C ALA A 411 36.64 4.84 -8.44
N SER A 412 36.72 3.54 -8.18
CA SER A 412 37.80 2.85 -7.45
C SER A 412 38.84 2.19 -8.38
N ALA A 413 38.63 2.27 -9.70
CA ALA A 413 39.47 1.68 -10.73
C ALA A 413 39.79 2.73 -11.82
N PRO A 414 40.79 2.47 -12.70
CA PRO A 414 41.14 3.37 -13.82
C PRO A 414 39.93 3.75 -14.66
N THR A 415 39.02 2.79 -14.89
CA THR A 415 37.68 3.02 -15.43
C THR A 415 36.64 2.77 -14.34
N GLY A 416 35.76 3.75 -14.11
CA GLY A 416 34.61 3.61 -13.21
C GLY A 416 33.37 3.07 -13.91
N GLY A 417 33.25 3.33 -15.22
CA GLY A 417 32.22 2.83 -16.12
C GLY A 417 31.71 3.90 -17.09
N SER A 418 30.52 3.68 -17.64
CA SER A 418 29.82 4.62 -18.50
C SER A 418 28.39 4.89 -18.04
N ILE A 419 27.87 6.08 -18.36
CA ILE A 419 26.49 6.50 -18.08
C ILE A 419 25.86 7.08 -19.36
N SER A 420 24.81 6.45 -19.87
CA SER A 420 24.06 6.90 -21.05
C SER A 420 22.94 7.87 -20.68
N ASP A 421 22.29 7.67 -19.55
CA ASP A 421 21.16 8.48 -19.08
C ASP A 421 21.32 8.74 -17.58
N PHE A 422 21.16 9.99 -17.14
CA PHE A 422 21.23 10.38 -15.74
C PHE A 422 20.15 11.41 -15.40
N LEU A 423 18.89 10.95 -15.40
CA LEU A 423 17.72 11.81 -15.33
C LEU A 423 17.21 11.94 -13.89
N LEU A 424 16.93 13.17 -13.47
CA LEU A 424 16.26 13.52 -12.22
C LEU A 424 14.99 14.31 -12.55
N PHE A 425 13.83 13.86 -12.07
CA PHE A 425 12.55 14.49 -12.45
C PHE A 425 11.45 14.31 -11.40
N THR A 426 10.40 15.13 -11.49
CA THR A 426 9.28 15.09 -10.53
C THR A 426 8.28 13.98 -10.84
N GLY A 427 7.86 13.24 -9.80
CA GLY A 427 6.94 12.11 -9.92
C GLY A 427 5.43 12.40 -9.90
N GLY A 428 5.00 13.67 -9.88
CA GLY A 428 3.59 14.06 -9.74
C GLY A 428 2.67 13.60 -10.90
N PRO A 429 1.34 13.60 -10.73
CA PRO A 429 0.41 13.19 -11.78
C PRO A 429 0.65 13.98 -13.07
N ALA A 430 0.66 13.28 -14.21
CA ALA A 430 1.09 13.75 -15.53
C ALA A 430 0.20 14.83 -16.18
N ARG A 431 -0.47 15.69 -15.39
CA ARG A 431 -1.21 16.84 -15.95
C ARG A 431 -0.21 17.76 -16.63
N GLN A 432 -0.21 17.74 -17.97
CA GLN A 432 0.54 18.60 -18.88
C GLN A 432 1.97 18.90 -18.40
N GLY A 433 2.84 17.89 -18.42
CA GLY A 433 4.30 18.10 -18.28
C GLY A 433 4.97 18.28 -19.64
N SER A 434 6.20 18.79 -19.67
CA SER A 434 6.99 18.85 -20.91
C SER A 434 7.14 17.46 -21.56
N VAL A 435 7.31 17.41 -22.90
CA VAL A 435 7.56 16.16 -23.64
C VAL A 435 8.74 15.37 -23.04
N ARG A 436 9.79 16.07 -22.61
CA ARG A 436 10.96 15.49 -21.94
C ARG A 436 10.60 14.78 -20.63
N ARG A 437 9.63 15.33 -19.87
CA ARG A 437 9.12 14.73 -18.64
C ARG A 437 8.32 13.47 -18.87
N GLN A 438 7.43 13.50 -19.86
CA GLN A 438 6.63 12.33 -20.21
C GLN A 438 7.53 11.16 -20.65
N GLU A 439 8.58 11.44 -21.43
CA GLU A 439 9.54 10.43 -21.84
C GLU A 439 10.37 9.87 -20.66
N ALA A 440 10.84 10.72 -19.75
CA ALA A 440 11.55 10.28 -18.55
C ALA A 440 10.66 9.41 -17.64
N LEU A 441 9.41 9.84 -17.43
CA LEU A 441 8.43 9.07 -16.67
C LEU A 441 8.11 7.75 -17.35
N ARG A 442 7.89 7.74 -18.67
CA ARG A 442 7.67 6.52 -19.46
C ARG A 442 8.79 5.50 -19.23
N ARG A 443 10.05 5.90 -19.39
CA ARG A 443 11.22 5.03 -19.19
C ARG A 443 11.30 4.48 -17.76
N PHE A 444 11.00 5.31 -16.77
CA PHE A 444 10.95 4.90 -15.37
C PHE A 444 9.87 3.85 -15.13
N LEU A 445 8.63 4.12 -15.56
CA LEU A 445 7.50 3.20 -15.40
C LEU A 445 7.78 1.87 -16.10
N GLU A 446 8.29 1.91 -17.34
CA GLU A 446 8.71 0.74 -18.13
C GLU A 446 9.75 -0.10 -17.40
N THR A 447 10.81 0.55 -16.90
CA THR A 447 11.85 -0.14 -16.14
C THR A 447 11.27 -0.84 -14.90
N ARG A 448 10.33 -0.20 -14.19
CA ARG A 448 9.72 -0.78 -12.99
C ARG A 448 8.89 -2.03 -13.29
N PHE A 449 7.97 -1.97 -14.24
CA PHE A 449 7.11 -3.12 -14.50
C PHE A 449 7.85 -4.24 -15.26
N LEU A 450 8.80 -3.90 -16.15
CA LEU A 450 9.63 -4.90 -16.83
C LEU A 450 10.54 -5.63 -15.84
N ALA A 451 11.17 -4.92 -14.89
CA ALA A 451 11.96 -5.57 -13.85
C ALA A 451 11.14 -6.56 -13.01
N ALA A 452 9.89 -6.21 -12.67
CA ALA A 452 8.99 -7.13 -11.98
C ALA A 452 8.63 -8.36 -12.84
N SER A 453 8.32 -8.16 -14.12
CA SER A 453 8.00 -9.25 -15.04
C SER A 453 9.20 -10.17 -15.31
N ASP A 454 10.39 -9.60 -15.50
CA ASP A 454 11.62 -10.35 -15.71
C ASP A 454 12.00 -11.14 -14.46
N TRP A 455 11.82 -10.55 -13.28
CA TRP A 455 11.97 -11.28 -12.03
C TRP A 455 11.01 -12.47 -11.95
N LEU A 456 9.73 -12.29 -12.31
CA LEU A 456 8.75 -13.38 -12.32
C LEU A 456 9.15 -14.47 -13.32
N VAL A 457 9.55 -14.13 -14.54
CA VAL A 457 10.01 -15.12 -15.53
C VAL A 457 11.24 -15.87 -15.02
N GLY A 458 12.22 -15.17 -14.45
CA GLY A 458 13.47 -15.75 -13.96
C GLY A 458 13.36 -16.55 -12.66
N ASN A 459 12.31 -16.33 -11.86
CA ASN A 459 12.07 -17.00 -10.58
C ASN A 459 10.85 -17.94 -10.62
N LEU A 460 10.29 -18.19 -11.81
CA LEU A 460 9.29 -19.24 -12.00
C LEU A 460 9.99 -20.60 -11.93
N ASP A 461 9.50 -21.47 -11.06
CA ASP A 461 9.95 -22.86 -11.05
C ASP A 461 9.51 -23.56 -12.34
N GLN A 462 10.49 -24.09 -13.08
CA GLN A 462 10.24 -24.67 -14.40
C GLN A 462 9.59 -26.05 -14.33
N THR A 463 9.72 -26.75 -13.19
CA THR A 463 9.15 -28.09 -12.99
C THR A 463 7.69 -28.02 -12.59
N ASP A 464 7.32 -26.99 -11.85
CA ASP A 464 6.06 -26.96 -11.15
C ASP A 464 5.23 -25.69 -11.41
N GLY A 465 5.79 -24.68 -12.07
CA GLY A 465 5.08 -23.46 -12.46
C GLY A 465 4.74 -22.54 -11.28
N GLY A 466 5.30 -22.75 -10.10
CA GLY A 466 5.06 -21.95 -8.90
C GLY A 466 6.07 -20.83 -8.71
N TRP A 467 5.62 -19.72 -8.12
CA TRP A 467 6.52 -18.77 -7.47
C TRP A 467 6.59 -19.03 -5.97
N ARG A 468 7.77 -19.44 -5.51
CA ARG A 468 8.03 -19.86 -4.14
C ARG A 468 8.19 -18.68 -3.18
N VAL A 469 7.59 -18.78 -2.00
CA VAL A 469 7.73 -17.81 -0.91
C VAL A 469 8.82 -18.26 0.06
N GLY A 470 9.92 -17.52 0.13
CA GLY A 470 11.07 -17.85 0.99
C GLY A 470 10.90 -17.51 2.48
N ALA A 471 9.69 -17.38 3.00
CA ALA A 471 9.42 -17.01 4.39
C ALA A 471 8.27 -17.83 4.99
N ALA A 472 8.38 -18.18 6.27
CA ALA A 472 7.35 -18.94 6.98
C ALA A 472 6.12 -18.07 7.24
N ARG A 473 4.92 -18.65 7.14
CA ARG A 473 3.66 -17.98 7.49
C ARG A 473 2.92 -18.74 8.59
N HIS A 474 2.87 -18.12 9.77
CA HIS A 474 2.16 -18.64 10.93
C HIS A 474 0.68 -18.23 10.90
N PHE A 475 -0.21 -19.21 11.04
CA PHE A 475 -1.64 -19.03 11.32
C PHE A 475 -1.93 -19.20 12.81
N THR A 476 -1.37 -20.26 13.38
CA THR A 476 -1.36 -20.57 14.81
C THR A 476 0.06 -21.05 15.18
N ASP A 477 0.32 -21.38 16.44
CA ASP A 477 1.61 -21.95 16.83
C ASP A 477 1.87 -23.34 16.21
N GLN A 478 0.79 -24.06 15.86
CA GLN A 478 0.84 -25.39 15.27
C GLN A 478 0.68 -25.37 13.74
N LEU A 479 -0.06 -24.38 13.21
CA LEU A 479 -0.33 -24.26 11.78
C LEU A 479 0.60 -23.24 11.15
N VAL A 480 1.69 -23.75 10.57
CA VAL A 480 2.76 -22.95 9.96
C VAL A 480 3.02 -23.43 8.54
N LEU A 481 2.87 -22.52 7.57
CA LEU A 481 3.39 -22.74 6.22
C LEU A 481 4.90 -22.54 6.23
N GLN A 482 5.65 -23.61 6.00
CA GLN A 482 7.10 -23.56 5.90
C GLN A 482 7.55 -22.87 4.60
N PRO A 483 8.71 -22.18 4.59
CA PRO A 483 9.26 -21.56 3.38
C PRO A 483 9.26 -22.52 2.19
N GLY A 484 8.90 -22.02 1.01
CA GLY A 484 8.70 -22.84 -0.20
C GLY A 484 7.23 -22.98 -0.60
N TRP A 485 6.28 -22.55 0.24
CA TRP A 485 4.87 -22.48 -0.14
C TRP A 485 4.63 -21.48 -1.29
N CYS A 486 3.50 -21.62 -1.99
CA CYS A 486 3.07 -20.71 -3.05
C CYS A 486 1.61 -20.27 -2.86
N SER A 487 1.12 -19.31 -3.63
CA SER A 487 -0.16 -18.66 -3.38
C SER A 487 -0.99 -18.53 -4.64
N ALA A 488 -2.28 -18.92 -4.62
CA ALA A 488 -3.18 -18.72 -5.76
C ALA A 488 -3.29 -17.23 -6.16
N MET A 489 -3.31 -16.34 -5.17
CA MET A 489 -3.29 -14.89 -5.42
C MET A 489 -1.99 -14.45 -6.08
N GLY A 490 -0.85 -15.00 -5.65
CA GLY A 490 0.45 -14.75 -6.27
C GLY A 490 0.50 -15.22 -7.72
N GLN A 491 0.03 -16.44 -7.97
CA GLN A 491 -0.05 -16.99 -9.31
C GLN A 491 -0.94 -16.11 -10.21
N GLY A 492 -2.15 -15.79 -9.76
CA GLY A 492 -3.10 -14.99 -10.55
C GLY A 492 -2.59 -13.58 -10.87
N GLN A 493 -2.04 -12.87 -9.89
CA GLN A 493 -1.51 -11.52 -10.12
C GLN A 493 -0.26 -11.52 -11.02
N ALA A 494 0.59 -12.53 -10.89
CA ALA A 494 1.73 -12.69 -11.78
C ALA A 494 1.28 -13.01 -13.22
N ILE A 495 0.30 -13.90 -13.40
CA ILE A 495 -0.32 -14.17 -14.71
C ILE A 495 -0.89 -12.86 -15.31
N SER A 496 -1.67 -12.10 -14.55
CA SER A 496 -2.21 -10.80 -14.99
C SER A 496 -1.15 -9.82 -15.46
N LEU A 497 0.02 -9.79 -14.79
CA LEU A 497 1.13 -8.92 -15.18
C LEU A 497 1.81 -9.43 -16.45
N LEU A 498 2.07 -10.73 -16.53
CA LEU A 498 2.75 -11.35 -17.66
C LEU A 498 1.93 -11.27 -18.96
N VAL A 499 0.61 -11.41 -18.89
CA VAL A 499 -0.31 -11.18 -20.02
C VAL A 499 -0.18 -9.74 -20.52
N ARG A 500 -0.25 -8.76 -19.61
CA ARG A 500 -0.09 -7.33 -19.94
C ARG A 500 1.25 -7.01 -20.58
N VAL A 501 2.33 -7.57 -20.04
CA VAL A 501 3.68 -7.37 -20.57
C VAL A 501 3.88 -8.10 -21.91
N TYR A 502 3.28 -9.27 -22.11
CA TYR A 502 3.26 -9.92 -23.42
C TYR A 502 2.58 -9.03 -24.47
N HIS A 503 1.40 -8.47 -24.20
CA HIS A 503 0.73 -7.58 -25.15
C HIS A 503 1.52 -6.28 -25.42
N TYR A 504 2.29 -5.82 -24.44
CA TYR A 504 3.12 -4.62 -24.56
C TYR A 504 4.43 -4.88 -25.34
N THR A 505 5.13 -5.99 -25.06
CA THR A 505 6.47 -6.30 -25.64
C THR A 505 6.42 -7.23 -26.86
N ARG A 506 5.36 -8.03 -26.98
CA ARG A 506 5.22 -9.18 -27.88
C ARG A 506 6.26 -10.29 -27.68
N GLU A 507 6.95 -10.30 -26.53
CA GLU A 507 7.87 -11.38 -26.18
C GLU A 507 7.12 -12.59 -25.59
N HIS A 508 7.15 -13.71 -26.31
CA HIS A 508 6.42 -14.93 -25.95
C HIS A 508 6.89 -15.57 -24.62
N ARG A 509 8.07 -15.21 -24.10
CA ARG A 509 8.58 -15.71 -22.82
C ARG A 509 7.63 -15.40 -21.65
N TYR A 510 7.00 -14.22 -21.66
CA TYR A 510 6.05 -13.83 -20.61
C TYR A 510 4.79 -14.68 -20.68
N LEU A 511 4.24 -14.86 -21.88
CA LEU A 511 3.05 -15.69 -22.08
C LEU A 511 3.28 -17.17 -21.76
N ARG A 512 4.42 -17.73 -22.19
CA ARG A 512 4.80 -19.11 -21.82
C ARG A 512 4.92 -19.28 -20.30
N SER A 513 5.47 -18.29 -19.61
CA SER A 513 5.56 -18.28 -18.14
C SER A 513 4.19 -18.20 -17.48
N ALA A 514 3.28 -17.38 -18.02
CA ALA A 514 1.89 -17.30 -17.56
C ALA A 514 1.14 -18.63 -17.72
N VAL A 515 1.33 -19.32 -18.84
CA VAL A 515 0.75 -20.66 -19.09
C VAL A 515 1.31 -21.71 -18.13
N ARG A 516 2.62 -21.73 -17.90
CA ARG A 516 3.24 -22.62 -16.89
C ARG A 516 2.69 -22.38 -15.49
N ALA A 517 2.39 -21.11 -15.17
CA ALA A 517 1.82 -20.73 -13.89
C ALA A 517 0.39 -21.23 -13.62
N LEU A 518 -0.24 -21.91 -14.59
CA LEU A 518 -1.49 -22.65 -14.40
C LEU A 518 -1.30 -23.98 -13.63
N ALA A 519 -0.10 -24.56 -13.64
CA ALA A 519 0.15 -25.88 -13.05
C ALA A 519 -0.26 -25.98 -11.57
N PRO A 520 0.02 -25.00 -10.70
CA PRO A 520 -0.43 -25.05 -9.30
C PRO A 520 -1.95 -25.11 -9.11
N PHE A 521 -2.73 -24.53 -10.02
CA PHE A 521 -4.21 -24.53 -9.95
C PHE A 521 -4.84 -25.88 -10.29
N MET A 522 -4.10 -26.75 -10.97
CA MET A 522 -4.53 -28.12 -11.31
C MET A 522 -4.10 -29.14 -10.25
N ARG A 523 -3.22 -28.75 -9.32
CA ARG A 523 -2.67 -29.67 -8.31
C ARG A 523 -3.36 -29.50 -6.96
N PRO A 524 -3.88 -30.60 -6.37
CA PRO A 524 -4.41 -30.57 -5.02
C PRO A 524 -3.29 -30.31 -4.00
N ILE A 525 -3.59 -29.54 -2.96
CA ILE A 525 -2.69 -29.36 -1.83
C ILE A 525 -2.49 -30.74 -1.16
N PRO A 526 -1.24 -31.17 -0.90
CA PRO A 526 -0.96 -32.45 -0.23
C PRO A 526 -1.66 -32.57 1.13
N SER A 527 -2.07 -33.78 1.51
CA SER A 527 -2.64 -34.06 2.84
C SER A 527 -1.59 -33.92 3.96
N GLU A 528 -2.04 -33.75 5.21
CA GLU A 528 -1.17 -33.60 6.39
C GLU A 528 -0.22 -34.80 6.60
N ASP A 529 -0.62 -36.01 6.18
CA ASP A 529 0.20 -37.23 6.27
C ASP A 529 1.49 -37.18 5.43
N ALA A 530 1.61 -36.22 4.50
CA ALA A 530 2.81 -36.02 3.70
C ALA A 530 3.97 -35.36 4.48
N GLY A 531 3.78 -35.08 5.77
CA GLY A 531 4.75 -34.43 6.64
C GLY A 531 4.99 -32.95 6.29
N SER A 532 5.70 -32.25 7.18
CA SER A 532 6.04 -30.82 7.01
C SER A 532 6.94 -30.52 5.79
N GLU A 533 7.54 -31.55 5.18
CA GLU A 533 8.33 -31.44 3.93
C GLU A 533 7.45 -31.51 2.66
N GLY A 534 6.27 -32.13 2.72
CA GLY A 534 5.38 -32.35 1.57
C GLY A 534 4.79 -31.06 0.97
N HIS A 535 4.56 -30.03 1.80
CA HIS A 535 4.05 -28.72 1.33
C HIS A 535 5.14 -27.85 0.67
N ALA A 536 6.41 -28.12 0.96
CA ALA A 536 7.53 -27.36 0.41
C ALA A 536 8.01 -27.91 -0.94
N SER A 537 7.87 -29.23 -1.19
CA SER A 537 8.45 -29.87 -2.37
C SER A 537 7.77 -29.47 -3.69
N VAL A 538 6.45 -29.27 -3.71
CA VAL A 538 5.68 -28.97 -4.93
C VAL A 538 4.65 -27.87 -4.70
N CYS A 539 4.58 -26.90 -5.60
CA CYS A 539 3.61 -25.80 -5.49
C CYS A 539 2.18 -26.25 -5.86
N ALA A 540 1.29 -26.35 -4.87
CA ALA A 540 -0.11 -26.68 -5.08
C ALA A 540 -1.00 -25.66 -4.39
N VAL A 541 -2.08 -25.25 -5.06
CA VAL A 541 -3.02 -24.26 -4.50
C VAL A 541 -4.49 -24.71 -4.59
N ARG A 542 -4.78 -25.85 -5.21
CA ARG A 542 -6.16 -26.33 -5.34
C ARG A 542 -6.59 -27.11 -4.10
N THR A 543 -7.76 -26.80 -3.59
CA THR A 543 -8.47 -27.60 -2.59
C THR A 543 -9.95 -27.68 -2.99
N HIS A 544 -10.75 -28.35 -2.17
CA HIS A 544 -12.19 -28.43 -2.34
C HIS A 544 -12.87 -27.83 -1.12
N PHE A 545 -13.83 -26.93 -1.34
CA PHE A 545 -14.53 -26.25 -0.27
C PHE A 545 -15.23 -27.26 0.63
N LEU A 546 -14.81 -27.34 1.90
CA LEU A 546 -15.27 -28.34 2.87
C LEU A 546 -15.23 -29.79 2.34
N GLY A 547 -14.22 -30.12 1.52
CA GLY A 547 -14.05 -31.46 0.95
C GLY A 547 -15.01 -31.81 -0.19
N GLN A 548 -15.87 -30.89 -0.65
CA GLN A 548 -16.86 -31.12 -1.70
C GLN A 548 -16.20 -31.08 -3.10
N PRO A 549 -16.10 -32.22 -3.82
CA PRO A 549 -15.37 -32.26 -5.10
C PRO A 549 -15.91 -31.30 -6.18
N GLY A 550 -17.21 -30.98 -6.11
CA GLY A 550 -17.87 -30.03 -7.03
C GLY A 550 -17.62 -28.55 -6.72
N LEU A 551 -16.91 -28.22 -5.64
CA LEU A 551 -16.62 -26.84 -5.22
C LEU A 551 -15.10 -26.61 -5.12
N PRO A 552 -14.36 -26.62 -6.24
CA PRO A 552 -12.93 -26.34 -6.23
C PRO A 552 -12.64 -24.93 -5.73
N TRP A 553 -11.59 -24.79 -4.92
CA TRP A 553 -11.13 -23.53 -4.36
C TRP A 553 -9.62 -23.38 -4.58
N PHE A 554 -9.16 -22.15 -4.82
CA PHE A 554 -7.75 -21.83 -5.01
C PHE A 554 -7.24 -21.01 -3.83
N GLU A 555 -6.38 -21.59 -3.01
CA GLU A 555 -5.96 -21.01 -1.74
C GLU A 555 -4.94 -19.88 -1.89
N GLU A 556 -5.20 -18.73 -1.27
CA GLU A 556 -4.17 -17.69 -1.07
C GLU A 556 -3.02 -18.25 -0.23
N TYR A 557 -3.36 -19.04 0.77
CA TYR A 557 -2.43 -19.72 1.66
C TYR A 557 -2.79 -21.20 1.68
N PRO A 558 -2.01 -22.07 1.04
CA PRO A 558 -2.31 -23.49 0.91
C PRO A 558 -2.00 -24.25 2.21
N ILE A 559 -2.59 -23.79 3.32
CA ILE A 559 -2.49 -24.42 4.63
C ILE A 559 -3.62 -25.43 4.78
N ILE A 560 -3.32 -26.55 5.44
CA ILE A 560 -4.31 -27.54 5.87
C ILE A 560 -4.43 -27.46 7.40
N PRO A 561 -5.65 -27.46 7.96
CA PRO A 561 -6.92 -27.33 7.24
C PRO A 561 -7.07 -25.99 6.51
N SER A 562 -7.84 -26.02 5.41
CA SER A 562 -8.08 -24.86 4.52
C SER A 562 -8.73 -23.67 5.25
N VAL A 563 -8.37 -22.46 4.82
CA VAL A 563 -8.84 -21.19 5.43
C VAL A 563 -9.80 -20.42 4.54
N PHE A 564 -9.74 -20.63 3.22
CA PHE A 564 -10.65 -20.01 2.25
C PHE A 564 -10.64 -18.46 2.26
N VAL A 565 -9.48 -17.85 1.98
CA VAL A 565 -9.37 -16.37 1.91
C VAL A 565 -10.06 -15.79 0.66
N LEU A 566 -11.05 -14.92 0.84
CA LEU A 566 -11.92 -14.44 -0.26
C LEU A 566 -11.16 -13.62 -1.29
N ASN A 567 -10.42 -12.59 -0.86
CA ASN A 567 -9.78 -11.68 -1.80
C ASN A 567 -8.76 -12.41 -2.68
N GLY A 568 -8.01 -13.35 -2.10
CA GLY A 568 -6.94 -14.05 -2.80
C GLY A 568 -7.49 -15.00 -3.85
N PHE A 569 -8.60 -15.68 -3.54
CA PHE A 569 -9.34 -16.48 -4.50
C PHE A 569 -9.85 -15.63 -5.67
N ILE A 570 -10.51 -14.49 -5.41
CA ILE A 570 -11.00 -13.65 -6.51
C ILE A 570 -9.84 -13.07 -7.35
N TYR A 571 -8.73 -12.67 -6.74
CA TYR A 571 -7.54 -12.25 -7.49
C TYR A 571 -6.96 -13.36 -8.35
N SER A 572 -7.04 -14.61 -7.90
CA SER A 572 -6.60 -15.74 -8.71
C SER A 572 -7.50 -15.94 -9.93
N LEU A 573 -8.82 -15.80 -9.78
CA LEU A 573 -9.77 -15.83 -10.90
C LEU A 573 -9.52 -14.70 -11.91
N ILE A 574 -9.14 -13.49 -11.46
CA ILE A 574 -8.79 -12.38 -12.38
C ILE A 574 -7.59 -12.75 -13.26
N GLY A 575 -6.57 -13.41 -12.70
CA GLY A 575 -5.43 -13.88 -13.48
C GLY A 575 -5.80 -14.96 -14.50
N LEU A 576 -6.64 -15.91 -14.11
CA LEU A 576 -7.14 -16.95 -15.01
C LEU A 576 -7.96 -16.34 -16.15
N PHE A 577 -8.84 -15.40 -15.84
CA PHE A 577 -9.62 -14.66 -16.84
C PHE A 577 -8.72 -13.88 -17.82
N ASP A 578 -7.70 -13.17 -17.31
CA ASP A 578 -6.77 -12.41 -18.15
C ASP A 578 -6.08 -13.30 -19.18
N LEU A 579 -5.62 -14.48 -18.75
CA LEU A 579 -4.98 -15.44 -19.65
C LEU A 579 -5.98 -16.04 -20.64
N ALA A 580 -7.19 -16.39 -20.19
CA ALA A 580 -8.23 -16.96 -21.04
C ALA A 580 -8.65 -16.02 -22.18
N HIS A 581 -8.54 -14.72 -21.96
CA HIS A 581 -8.87 -13.67 -22.95
C HIS A 581 -7.64 -13.18 -23.74
N THR A 582 -6.53 -13.93 -23.71
CA THR A 582 -5.35 -13.64 -24.51
C THR A 582 -5.41 -14.39 -25.86
N SER A 583 -5.29 -13.66 -26.97
CA SER A 583 -5.18 -14.24 -28.32
C SER A 583 -3.74 -14.21 -28.85
N LEU A 584 -3.39 -15.21 -29.68
CA LEU A 584 -2.13 -15.29 -30.41
C LEU A 584 -2.33 -14.80 -31.85
N GLU A 585 -1.39 -14.01 -32.36
CA GLU A 585 -1.37 -13.55 -33.76
C GLU A 585 -0.40 -14.42 -34.58
N GLY A 586 -0.86 -14.93 -35.74
CA GLY A 586 -0.13 -15.92 -36.54
C GLY A 586 -0.21 -17.33 -35.94
N VAL A 587 -0.28 -18.36 -36.78
CA VAL A 587 -0.40 -19.75 -36.33
C VAL A 587 0.80 -20.55 -36.83
N SER A 588 1.85 -20.61 -36.00
CA SER A 588 2.84 -21.69 -36.06
C SER A 588 2.39 -22.89 -35.21
N PRO A 589 2.93 -24.11 -35.43
CA PRO A 589 2.59 -25.27 -34.60
C PRO A 589 2.82 -25.05 -33.10
N ASP A 590 3.91 -24.38 -32.72
CA ASP A 590 4.21 -24.02 -31.33
C ASP A 590 3.15 -23.07 -30.72
N GLN A 591 2.58 -22.19 -31.55
CA GLN A 591 1.52 -21.27 -31.13
C GLN A 591 0.17 -22.00 -30.97
N GLU A 592 -0.06 -23.07 -31.72
CA GLU A 592 -1.26 -23.91 -31.55
C GLU A 592 -1.26 -24.64 -30.21
N GLU A 593 -0.13 -25.25 -29.81
CA GLU A 593 0.01 -25.89 -28.50
C GLU A 593 -0.13 -24.89 -27.35
N LEU A 594 0.46 -23.70 -27.51
CA LEU A 594 0.34 -22.62 -26.55
C LEU A 594 -1.12 -22.15 -26.42
N SER A 595 -1.85 -22.02 -27.53
CA SER A 595 -3.28 -21.69 -27.55
C SER A 595 -4.13 -22.72 -26.81
N LYS A 596 -3.91 -24.02 -27.05
CA LYS A 596 -4.57 -25.11 -26.30
C LYS A 596 -4.29 -25.02 -24.79
N SER A 597 -3.06 -24.67 -24.44
CA SER A 597 -2.66 -24.52 -23.03
C SER A 597 -3.26 -23.27 -22.38
N ILE A 598 -3.45 -22.18 -23.13
CA ILE A 598 -4.20 -21.00 -22.69
C ILE A 598 -5.65 -21.39 -22.38
N GLY A 599 -6.30 -22.22 -23.20
CA GLY A 599 -7.67 -22.69 -22.98
C GLY A 599 -7.93 -23.35 -21.62
N LYS A 600 -6.90 -23.92 -20.98
CA LYS A 600 -7.01 -24.47 -19.62
C LYS A 600 -7.37 -23.41 -18.57
N SER A 601 -6.97 -22.16 -18.78
CA SER A 601 -7.27 -21.06 -17.86
C SER A 601 -8.76 -20.72 -17.83
N ASP A 602 -9.47 -20.87 -18.94
CA ASP A 602 -10.93 -20.66 -19.00
C ASP A 602 -11.67 -21.74 -18.19
N ILE A 603 -11.24 -23.00 -18.29
CA ILE A 603 -11.78 -24.10 -17.49
C ILE A 603 -11.61 -23.81 -15.99
N LEU A 604 -10.39 -23.47 -15.57
CA LEU A 604 -10.10 -23.16 -14.16
C LEU A 604 -10.86 -21.92 -13.66
N PHE A 605 -11.02 -20.90 -14.51
CA PHE A 605 -11.80 -19.71 -14.19
C PHE A 605 -13.27 -20.07 -13.94
N ASN A 606 -13.89 -20.84 -14.83
CA ASN A 606 -15.29 -21.23 -14.73
C ASN A 606 -15.55 -22.17 -13.55
N GLU A 607 -14.64 -23.09 -13.26
CA GLU A 607 -14.68 -23.93 -12.06
C GLU A 607 -14.68 -23.09 -10.77
N GLY A 608 -13.72 -22.18 -10.63
CA GLY A 608 -13.64 -21.33 -9.45
C GLY A 608 -14.79 -20.33 -9.34
N LEU A 609 -15.27 -19.80 -10.47
CA LEU A 609 -16.45 -18.93 -10.52
C LEU A 609 -17.70 -19.66 -10.06
N SER A 610 -17.90 -20.91 -10.49
CA SER A 610 -19.00 -21.77 -10.03
C SER A 610 -18.97 -21.90 -8.51
N THR A 611 -17.80 -22.19 -7.92
CA THR A 611 -17.66 -22.23 -6.45
C THR A 611 -18.00 -20.89 -5.81
N LEU A 612 -17.48 -19.78 -6.34
CA LEU A 612 -17.69 -18.44 -5.77
C LEU A 612 -19.16 -18.07 -5.67
N VAL A 613 -19.95 -18.38 -6.70
CA VAL A 613 -21.41 -18.13 -6.71
C VAL A 613 -22.11 -18.80 -5.53
N HIS A 614 -21.71 -20.02 -5.18
CA HIS A 614 -22.33 -20.78 -4.09
C HIS A 614 -21.87 -20.35 -2.70
N VAL A 615 -20.59 -19.99 -2.55
CA VAL A 615 -19.98 -19.74 -1.22
C VAL A 615 -19.93 -18.28 -0.82
N LEU A 616 -20.08 -17.33 -1.75
CA LEU A 616 -20.02 -15.89 -1.45
C LEU A 616 -20.95 -15.45 -0.30
N PRO A 617 -22.19 -15.97 -0.16
CA PRO A 617 -23.05 -15.61 0.97
C PRO A 617 -22.44 -15.89 2.35
N LEU A 618 -21.55 -16.90 2.46
CA LEU A 618 -20.90 -17.25 3.73
C LEU A 618 -19.90 -16.18 4.21
N PHE A 619 -19.46 -15.29 3.31
CA PHE A 619 -18.58 -14.17 3.67
C PHE A 619 -19.35 -12.93 4.12
N ASP A 620 -20.68 -12.96 4.12
CA ASP A 620 -21.53 -11.85 4.55
C ASP A 620 -21.86 -11.99 6.05
N SER A 621 -21.39 -11.04 6.86
CA SER A 621 -21.64 -11.05 8.32
C SER A 621 -22.93 -10.31 8.71
N GLY A 622 -23.68 -9.75 7.75
CA GLY A 622 -24.82 -8.88 8.02
C GLY A 622 -24.47 -7.44 8.44
N SER A 623 -23.18 -7.12 8.62
CA SER A 623 -22.69 -5.79 9.00
C SER A 623 -21.28 -5.45 8.48
N GLY A 624 -20.77 -6.29 7.59
CA GLY A 624 -19.42 -6.27 7.04
C GLY A 624 -19.18 -7.56 6.25
N SER A 625 -17.94 -7.82 5.84
CA SER A 625 -17.57 -9.13 5.27
C SER A 625 -16.49 -9.83 6.08
N PHE A 626 -16.44 -11.15 5.99
CA PHE A 626 -15.33 -11.94 6.51
C PHE A 626 -14.16 -11.91 5.52
N TYR A 627 -12.93 -11.95 6.06
CA TYR A 627 -11.71 -12.04 5.27
C TYR A 627 -11.50 -13.46 4.76
N ASP A 628 -11.76 -14.43 5.63
CA ASP A 628 -11.64 -15.86 5.38
C ASP A 628 -12.68 -16.64 6.19
N LEU A 629 -12.79 -17.95 5.94
CA LEU A 629 -13.74 -18.84 6.60
C LEU A 629 -13.06 -19.77 7.61
N ARG A 630 -11.94 -19.35 8.21
CA ARG A 630 -11.21 -20.18 9.19
C ARG A 630 -12.08 -20.59 10.39
N HIS A 631 -13.11 -19.81 10.71
CA HIS A 631 -14.05 -20.08 11.80
C HIS A 631 -14.95 -21.30 11.56
N LEU A 632 -15.01 -21.82 10.32
CA LEU A 632 -15.70 -23.07 10.01
C LEU A 632 -14.88 -24.31 10.41
N ASN A 633 -13.63 -24.14 10.86
CA ASN A 633 -12.74 -25.23 11.25
C ASN A 633 -12.18 -25.03 12.67
N LEU A 634 -12.38 -26.04 13.52
CA LEU A 634 -11.97 -26.02 14.93
C LEU A 634 -10.45 -25.87 15.14
N ALA A 635 -9.64 -26.38 14.22
CA ALA A 635 -8.17 -26.28 14.33
C ALA A 635 -7.68 -24.83 14.26
N HIS A 636 -8.42 -23.95 13.59
CA HIS A 636 -8.13 -22.52 13.51
C HIS A 636 -8.78 -21.71 14.63
N SER A 637 -9.95 -22.13 15.13
CA SER A 637 -10.65 -21.40 16.18
C SER A 637 -10.12 -21.69 17.60
N LEU A 638 -9.54 -22.87 17.84
CA LEU A 638 -9.08 -23.29 19.17
C LEU A 638 -7.59 -23.07 19.43
N ASN A 639 -6.76 -22.99 18.39
CA ASN A 639 -5.30 -22.93 18.54
C ASN A 639 -4.77 -21.50 18.37
N ARG A 640 -4.13 -20.98 19.42
CA ARG A 640 -3.66 -19.59 19.50
C ARG A 640 -2.30 -19.42 18.80
N PRO A 641 -1.96 -18.21 18.30
CA PRO A 641 -0.59 -17.76 18.21
C PRO A 641 -0.18 -17.10 19.55
N THR A 642 0.81 -17.65 20.27
CA THR A 642 1.32 -17.14 21.56
C THR A 642 1.84 -15.69 21.52
N ARG A 643 1.99 -15.10 20.33
CA ARG A 643 2.46 -13.71 20.12
C ARG A 643 1.35 -12.69 19.81
N ALA A 644 0.08 -13.05 19.93
CA ALA A 644 -1.02 -12.13 19.64
C ALA A 644 -1.14 -11.04 20.74
N PHE A 645 -0.62 -9.85 20.42
CA PHE A 645 -1.05 -8.53 20.88
C PHE A 645 -1.66 -8.47 22.30
N GLN A 646 -0.89 -7.94 23.26
CA GLN A 646 -1.50 -7.21 24.37
C GLN A 646 -2.32 -6.06 23.75
N PRO A 647 -3.66 -6.08 23.83
CA PRO A 647 -4.42 -4.93 23.40
C PRO A 647 -4.05 -3.74 24.30
N PRO A 648 -4.18 -2.49 23.85
CA PRO A 648 -4.09 -1.34 24.74
C PRO A 648 -5.37 -1.30 25.59
N LEU A 649 -5.53 -2.28 26.48
CA LEU A 649 -6.61 -2.32 27.48
C LEU A 649 -6.39 -1.29 28.58
N SER A 650 -5.32 -0.49 28.50
CA SER A 650 -4.97 0.52 29.50
C SER A 650 -6.06 1.60 29.68
N SER A 651 -6.96 1.82 28.71
CA SER A 651 -8.10 2.74 28.88
C SER A 651 -9.34 2.13 29.54
N LEU A 652 -9.45 0.79 29.58
CA LEU A 652 -10.56 0.06 30.22
C LEU A 652 -10.15 -0.58 31.57
N ALA A 653 -8.84 -0.65 31.83
CA ALA A 653 -8.24 -1.31 32.99
C ALA A 653 -8.38 -0.53 34.30
N GLU A 654 -8.85 0.72 34.31
CA GLU A 654 -8.99 1.47 35.56
C GLU A 654 -10.05 0.87 36.49
N ASN A 655 -11.01 0.06 36.00
CA ASN A 655 -12.08 -0.52 36.83
C ASN A 655 -12.52 -1.96 36.47
N SER A 656 -11.77 -2.70 35.66
CA SER A 656 -12.11 -4.10 35.30
C SER A 656 -10.93 -5.05 35.57
N PRO A 657 -11.17 -6.29 36.07
CA PRO A 657 -10.11 -7.27 36.28
C PRO A 657 -9.36 -7.53 34.97
N LEU A 658 -8.04 -7.40 34.99
CA LEU A 658 -7.16 -7.63 33.84
C LEU A 658 -7.41 -9.01 33.20
N ASP A 659 -7.70 -10.03 34.02
CA ASP A 659 -8.00 -11.40 33.60
C ASP A 659 -9.28 -11.51 32.74
N TYR A 660 -10.30 -10.69 33.02
CA TYR A 660 -11.56 -10.71 32.25
C TYR A 660 -11.37 -10.10 30.85
N LEU A 661 -10.67 -8.97 30.78
CA LEU A 661 -10.38 -8.30 29.51
C LEU A 661 -9.44 -9.13 28.64
N GLN A 662 -8.52 -9.86 29.27
CA GLN A 662 -7.65 -10.83 28.59
C GLN A 662 -8.46 -12.05 28.10
N GLY A 663 -9.40 -12.56 28.89
CA GLY A 663 -10.34 -13.62 28.47
C GLY A 663 -11.27 -13.21 27.33
N LEU A 664 -11.74 -11.96 27.30
CA LEU A 664 -12.52 -11.41 26.17
C LEU A 664 -11.68 -11.23 24.91
N ALA A 665 -10.46 -10.71 25.04
CA ALA A 665 -9.53 -10.59 23.92
C ALA A 665 -9.21 -11.97 23.32
N ASP A 666 -9.03 -12.99 24.16
CA ASP A 666 -8.83 -14.38 23.76
C ASP A 666 -10.04 -14.94 23.00
N LEU A 667 -11.27 -14.68 23.48
CA LEU A 667 -12.50 -15.11 22.81
C LEU A 667 -12.68 -14.44 21.45
N LEU A 668 -12.39 -13.14 21.34
CA LEU A 668 -12.47 -12.39 20.09
C LEU A 668 -11.44 -12.85 19.04
N GLN A 669 -10.30 -13.40 19.48
CA GLN A 669 -9.29 -13.98 18.59
C GLN A 669 -9.70 -15.37 18.05
N SER A 670 -10.59 -16.08 18.74
CA SER A 670 -11.14 -17.40 18.31
C SER A 670 -12.34 -17.31 17.36
N GLY A 671 -12.93 -16.12 17.21
CA GLY A 671 -14.13 -15.88 16.40
C GLY A 671 -13.86 -15.71 14.90
N PRO A 672 -14.91 -15.42 14.10
CA PRO A 672 -14.77 -15.14 12.68
C PRO A 672 -13.75 -14.05 12.37
N ASN A 673 -12.83 -14.32 11.44
CA ASN A 673 -11.85 -13.36 10.98
C ASN A 673 -12.53 -12.29 10.10
N ARG A 674 -13.02 -11.22 10.73
CA ARG A 674 -13.67 -10.08 10.06
C ARG A 674 -12.69 -9.35 9.16
N ALA A 675 -13.09 -9.04 7.93
CA ALA A 675 -12.31 -8.17 7.07
C ALA A 675 -12.33 -6.75 7.64
N ARG A 676 -11.18 -6.23 8.06
CA ARG A 676 -11.05 -4.78 8.34
C ARG A 676 -11.53 -3.98 7.13
N TRP A 677 -12.00 -2.74 7.36
CA TRP A 677 -12.63 -1.91 6.33
C TRP A 677 -11.84 -1.82 5.01
N GLN A 678 -10.52 -1.73 5.07
CA GLN A 678 -9.65 -1.78 3.87
C GLN A 678 -9.86 -3.03 3.01
N TYR A 679 -9.96 -4.23 3.61
CA TYR A 679 -10.24 -5.46 2.88
C TYR A 679 -11.71 -5.54 2.47
N HIS A 680 -12.64 -5.03 3.27
CA HIS A 680 -14.03 -4.90 2.86
C HIS A 680 -14.16 -4.07 1.56
N PHE A 681 -13.41 -2.97 1.45
CA PHE A 681 -13.32 -2.18 0.21
C PHE A 681 -12.62 -2.90 -0.94
N VAL A 682 -11.64 -3.77 -0.67
CA VAL A 682 -11.08 -4.66 -1.69
C VAL A 682 -12.17 -5.59 -2.22
N HIS A 683 -12.96 -6.21 -1.35
CA HIS A 683 -14.03 -7.08 -1.79
C HIS A 683 -15.11 -6.34 -2.59
N LEU A 684 -15.48 -5.11 -2.21
CA LEU A 684 -16.39 -4.27 -2.98
C LEU A 684 -15.87 -4.00 -4.41
N ARG A 685 -14.58 -3.68 -4.54
CA ARG A 685 -13.95 -3.51 -5.87
C ARG A 685 -13.98 -4.81 -6.66
N GLN A 686 -13.65 -5.93 -6.03
CA GLN A 686 -13.67 -7.25 -6.67
C GLN A 686 -15.08 -7.65 -7.14
N LEU A 687 -16.11 -7.45 -6.32
CA LEU A 687 -17.51 -7.66 -6.73
C LEU A 687 -17.88 -6.80 -7.93
N LYS A 688 -17.44 -5.54 -7.95
CA LYS A 688 -17.64 -4.66 -9.09
C LYS A 688 -16.93 -5.17 -10.34
N THR A 689 -15.71 -5.68 -10.22
CA THR A 689 -14.99 -6.29 -11.34
C THR A 689 -15.69 -7.56 -11.85
N LEU A 690 -16.20 -8.40 -10.94
CA LEU A 690 -16.95 -9.61 -11.30
C LEU A 690 -18.23 -9.30 -12.10
N THR A 691 -18.89 -8.16 -11.87
CA THR A 691 -20.03 -7.74 -12.72
C THR A 691 -19.66 -7.55 -14.20
N LYS A 692 -18.38 -7.35 -14.49
CA LYS A 692 -17.85 -7.13 -15.85
C LYS A 692 -17.30 -8.42 -16.45
N MET A 693 -16.60 -9.23 -15.64
CA MET A 693 -15.98 -10.48 -16.07
C MET A 693 -16.95 -11.67 -16.16
N ALA A 694 -17.99 -11.67 -15.32
CA ALA A 694 -18.98 -12.74 -15.23
C ALA A 694 -20.41 -12.16 -15.23
N PRO A 695 -20.83 -11.51 -16.34
CA PRO A 695 -22.13 -10.84 -16.43
C PRO A 695 -23.32 -11.80 -16.24
N GLN A 696 -23.15 -13.10 -16.50
CA GLN A 696 -24.16 -14.13 -16.27
C GLN A 696 -24.59 -14.26 -14.80
N HIS A 697 -23.78 -13.75 -13.85
CA HIS A 697 -24.10 -13.72 -12.42
C HIS A 697 -24.19 -12.28 -11.87
N ALA A 698 -24.35 -11.28 -12.74
CA ALA A 698 -24.30 -9.86 -12.37
C ALA A 698 -25.27 -9.47 -11.26
N ASP A 699 -26.46 -10.08 -11.19
CA ASP A 699 -27.45 -9.77 -10.17
C ASP A 699 -26.98 -10.15 -8.77
N LEU A 700 -26.37 -11.32 -8.60
CA LEU A 700 -25.77 -11.75 -7.32
C LEU A 700 -24.68 -10.77 -6.87
N TRP A 701 -23.78 -10.41 -7.80
CA TRP A 701 -22.67 -9.49 -7.52
C TRP A 701 -23.18 -8.10 -7.15
N LYS A 702 -24.14 -7.54 -7.90
CA LYS A 702 -24.72 -6.21 -7.66
C LYS A 702 -25.49 -6.15 -6.36
N GLN A 703 -26.28 -7.18 -6.03
CA GLN A 703 -27.02 -7.24 -4.77
C GLN A 703 -26.07 -7.31 -3.58
N THR A 704 -25.07 -8.18 -3.63
CA THR A 704 -24.06 -8.30 -2.57
C THR A 704 -23.25 -7.02 -2.44
N PHE A 705 -22.81 -6.42 -3.56
CA PHE A 705 -22.12 -5.14 -3.58
C PHE A 705 -22.93 -4.02 -2.91
N ARG A 706 -24.21 -3.85 -3.27
CA ARG A 706 -25.07 -2.80 -2.71
C ARG A 706 -25.25 -2.98 -1.20
N ARG A 707 -25.46 -4.21 -0.76
CA ARG A 707 -25.62 -4.55 0.66
C ARG A 707 -24.32 -4.29 1.44
N TRP A 708 -23.18 -4.73 0.92
CA TRP A 708 -21.87 -4.50 1.55
C TRP A 708 -21.50 -3.02 1.57
N LEU A 709 -21.82 -2.28 0.51
CA LEU A 709 -21.62 -0.84 0.48
C LEU A 709 -22.46 -0.14 1.56
N ALA A 710 -23.68 -0.61 1.83
CA ALA A 710 -24.51 -0.07 2.91
C ALA A 710 -23.88 -0.29 4.30
N TYR A 711 -23.18 -1.41 4.52
CA TYR A 711 -22.49 -1.69 5.80
C TYR A 711 -21.43 -0.63 6.13
N THR A 712 -20.78 -0.04 5.12
CA THR A 712 -19.80 1.06 5.32
C THR A 712 -20.41 2.33 5.91
N ARG A 713 -21.75 2.41 5.96
CA ARG A 713 -22.53 3.50 6.56
C ARG A 713 -23.28 3.08 7.82
N GLY A 714 -22.99 1.90 8.37
CA GLY A 714 -23.61 1.38 9.59
C GLY A 714 -24.98 0.71 9.37
N PHE A 715 -25.43 0.54 8.12
CA PHE A 715 -26.60 -0.31 7.86
C PHE A 715 -26.26 -1.76 8.17
N ARG A 716 -27.29 -2.53 8.53
CA ARG A 716 -27.18 -3.95 8.85
C ARG A 716 -28.25 -4.71 8.09
N SER A 717 -27.99 -5.97 7.80
CA SER A 717 -29.05 -6.90 7.39
C SER A 717 -30.12 -6.96 8.48
N LEU A 718 -31.38 -7.12 8.06
CA LEU A 718 -32.50 -7.25 8.99
C LEU A 718 -32.30 -8.46 9.89
N HIS A 719 -32.64 -8.31 11.17
CA HIS A 719 -32.89 -9.46 12.04
C HIS A 719 -34.33 -9.97 11.81
N ASN A 720 -34.66 -11.13 12.38
CA ASN A 720 -35.98 -11.74 12.30
C ASN A 720 -37.08 -10.94 13.01
#